data_AF-A0A927VDD8-F1
#
_entry.id   AF-A0A927VDD8-F1
#
_cell.length_a   1.000
_cell.length_b   1.000
_cell.length_c   1.000
_cell.angle_alpha   90.00
_cell.angle_beta   90.00
_cell.angle_gamma   90.00
#
_symmetry.space_group_name_H-M   'P 1'
#
loop_
_entity.id
_entity.type
_entity.pdbx_description
1 polymer ?
#
loop_
_entity_poly.entity_id
_entity_poly.type
_entity_poly.pdbx_seq_one_letter_code
_entity_poly.pdbx_strand_id
1 'polypeptide(L)'
;MKLKGKILKAITAFAIAGVMIMSMLAPATVSKAASMNGAGAVAVPIDEAHFPDRIFRLVLQEDFDKDKDNILSVAEINAIVSVDVHGTNVTDVTGIEYFVNLEELNCSDPIKYSMKMDVSKNPKLKVLKCGHKNLTEIDVSNNTELIELYVTGCDELTELDVTNCPKLEILSAAMNNLTEIDLSNNPKLKELDLSRNMTLTEIDITNNPELVELDLEKTGITEIDLSKNIKLNYLYLEECQLKELDVSNNINLKTLDCVFNNLTELDVSKNIQLTELEFGYGYIEIINVSNNVNLDEDNIYWYSPYVDCKVIYNSVKSITLNKASVSLEKGKTTTLSATVAPADADMKTVLWSSSNPEVATVDATGKVTAVGIGKATITATAEDRSGVKATCNIIVPSQTSTTPTNPNIPSTPQLTSPSGINVYYRTHIQTYGWEGVKGDESTWRANGNMSGTSGKSKRLEGINIVVNPKTTGSYVDLGVQYTTHCQSYGWLPWSANGEMNGTEGESKRLEAIKIQLTGTDKDKYDIYYRVHAQTYGWLGWAKNGAPAGTAGYAKRLEGIQIVVVKKGESFNQKMEGITSAKTEAFVAKAGNSPIVNYPATSNTNPVVPGADTVNVAYRTHVQSYGWQAWKYNGQMSGTSGQAKRLEGINIELRNQAYSGDIVYTTHVQKYGWQGKLEDQSTWKKNGEMSGTSGEAKRLEAICINLTGDMAAKYDIYYRVHAQSYGWLGWAKNGAPAGTAGYAKRLEGIQIVLVPKGGANPGNYQGITSVRTEAYVKK
;
A
#
# COMPACT_ATOMS: atom_id res chain seq x y z
N MET A 1 26.02 18.44 41.45
CA MET A 1 25.26 19.58 42.05
C MET A 1 24.33 20.10 40.96
N LYS A 2 23.00 19.91 41.03
CA LYS A 2 22.04 20.64 41.89
C LYS A 2 22.11 22.16 41.57
N LEU A 3 21.05 22.90 41.24
CA LEU A 3 19.61 22.70 41.37
C LEU A 3 18.85 23.93 40.79
N LYS A 4 17.53 23.75 40.55
CA LYS A 4 16.41 24.75 40.54
C LYS A 4 16.24 25.62 39.28
N GLY A 5 15.09 25.70 38.61
CA GLY A 5 13.74 25.20 38.89
C GLY A 5 12.85 26.18 39.65
N LYS A 6 11.84 26.75 38.97
CA LYS A 6 10.44 27.09 39.40
C LYS A 6 9.81 28.03 38.34
N ILE A 7 8.68 27.79 37.66
CA ILE A 7 7.31 27.32 37.99
C ILE A 7 6.31 28.48 38.31
N LEU A 8 5.36 28.65 37.35
CA LEU A 8 3.91 28.92 37.44
C LEU A 8 3.29 30.28 37.89
N LYS A 9 2.31 30.68 37.03
CA LYS A 9 0.88 31.03 37.26
C LYS A 9 0.44 32.50 37.40
N ALA A 10 -0.06 33.04 36.28
CA ALA A 10 -1.48 33.21 35.92
C ALA A 10 -2.39 34.28 36.59
N ILE A 11 -3.25 34.88 35.73
CA ILE A 11 -4.66 35.34 35.91
C ILE A 11 -4.93 36.88 35.91
N THR A 12 -5.66 37.33 34.85
CA THR A 12 -6.59 38.49 34.68
C THR A 12 -6.05 39.93 34.82
N ALA A 13 -6.53 41.00 34.15
CA ALA A 13 -7.65 41.28 33.24
C ALA A 13 -7.53 42.73 32.67
N PHE A 14 -8.10 42.97 31.48
CA PHE A 14 -8.69 44.22 30.91
C PHE A 14 -7.87 45.54 30.75
N ALA A 15 -7.69 45.97 29.49
CA ALA A 15 -7.92 47.35 28.94
C ALA A 15 -7.55 47.36 27.42
N ILE A 16 -8.52 47.33 26.49
CA ILE A 16 -9.03 48.46 25.67
C ILE A 16 -7.97 49.27 24.90
N ALA A 17 -7.99 49.09 23.57
CA ALA A 17 -7.86 50.04 22.44
C ALA A 17 -6.75 51.10 22.36
N GLY A 18 -6.23 51.29 21.13
CA GLY A 18 -5.46 52.47 20.68
C GLY A 18 -4.14 52.09 19.99
N VAL A 19 -4.16 51.69 18.71
CA VAL A 19 -3.83 52.55 17.54
C VAL A 19 -2.41 53.13 17.62
N MET A 20 -1.52 52.79 16.67
CA MET A 20 -1.25 53.68 15.52
C MET A 20 -0.18 53.08 14.60
N ILE A 21 -0.61 52.67 13.42
CA ILE A 21 0.18 52.67 12.19
C ILE A 21 0.00 54.09 11.60
N MET A 22 1.12 54.78 11.34
CA MET A 22 1.24 56.01 10.52
C MET A 22 2.68 56.02 10.02
N SER A 23 3.05 56.46 8.82
CA SER A 23 2.36 57.12 7.69
C SER A 23 3.45 57.23 6.60
N MET A 24 3.17 57.22 5.30
CA MET A 24 2.70 58.35 4.48
C MET A 24 2.02 57.77 3.22
N LEU A 25 0.71 57.97 3.04
CA LEU A 25 0.05 59.06 2.31
C LEU A 25 0.22 58.99 0.77
N ALA A 26 -0.80 58.45 0.10
CA ALA A 26 -1.34 58.95 -1.17
C ALA A 26 -2.87 59.03 -1.02
N PRO A 27 -3.54 60.05 -1.60
CA PRO A 27 -4.90 60.44 -1.19
C PRO A 27 -5.96 59.52 -1.79
N ALA A 28 -6.96 59.18 -0.97
CA ALA A 28 -8.19 58.56 -1.42
C ALA A 28 -9.07 59.58 -2.17
N THR A 29 -9.58 59.21 -3.34
CA THR A 29 -10.92 59.64 -3.79
C THR A 29 -11.62 58.55 -4.61
N VAL A 30 -12.80 58.20 -4.08
CA VAL A 30 -14.01 57.65 -4.73
C VAL A 30 -14.04 56.15 -5.07
N SER A 31 -14.74 55.47 -4.17
CA SER A 31 -15.54 54.26 -4.32
C SER A 31 -16.27 54.11 -5.66
N LYS A 32 -16.08 52.97 -6.32
CA LYS A 32 -17.19 52.09 -6.74
C LYS A 32 -16.67 50.67 -7.02
N ALA A 33 -16.71 49.81 -6.00
CA ALA A 33 -16.79 48.39 -6.25
C ALA A 33 -18.16 48.12 -6.86
N ALA A 34 -18.21 48.02 -8.19
CA ALA A 34 -19.35 47.45 -8.88
C ALA A 34 -19.16 45.94 -8.88
N SER A 35 -20.07 45.20 -8.25
CA SER A 35 -20.31 43.82 -8.62
C SER A 35 -20.65 43.79 -10.12
N MET A 36 -19.76 43.26 -10.95
CA MET A 36 -20.04 43.09 -12.38
C MET A 36 -20.25 41.60 -12.67
N ASN A 37 -21.46 41.14 -12.36
CA ASN A 37 -22.09 40.13 -13.19
C ASN A 37 -22.42 40.81 -14.53
N GLY A 38 -21.56 40.61 -15.54
CA GLY A 38 -21.75 41.03 -16.93
C GLY A 38 -21.49 42.52 -17.20
N ALA A 39 -20.25 42.87 -17.57
CA ALA A 39 -19.94 44.16 -18.20
C ALA A 39 -18.91 43.93 -19.32
N GLY A 40 -19.21 44.43 -20.52
CA GLY A 40 -18.31 44.34 -21.67
C GLY A 40 -16.99 45.05 -21.39
N ALA A 41 -15.91 44.56 -22.00
CA ALA A 41 -14.60 45.18 -21.94
C ALA A 41 -14.71 46.68 -22.21
N VAL A 42 -14.02 47.49 -21.40
CA VAL A 42 -13.86 48.94 -21.60
C VAL A 42 -12.51 49.14 -22.27
N ALA A 43 -12.35 50.20 -23.08
CA ALA A 43 -11.06 50.53 -23.66
C ALA A 43 -10.01 50.76 -22.54
N VAL A 44 -8.80 50.23 -22.72
CA VAL A 44 -7.73 50.24 -21.72
C VAL A 44 -6.50 50.96 -22.28
N PRO A 45 -6.05 52.06 -21.65
CA PRO A 45 -4.79 52.71 -22.04
C PRO A 45 -3.58 51.78 -21.90
N ILE A 46 -2.66 51.81 -22.87
CA ILE A 46 -1.39 51.08 -22.80
C ILE A 46 -0.38 51.91 -22.00
N ASP A 47 -0.58 51.97 -20.68
CA ASP A 47 0.25 52.74 -19.75
C ASP A 47 0.79 51.89 -18.60
N GLU A 48 1.66 52.48 -17.78
CA GLU A 48 2.29 51.80 -16.64
C GLU A 48 1.29 51.42 -15.54
N ALA A 49 0.13 52.06 -15.47
CA ALA A 49 -0.88 51.75 -14.45
C ALA A 49 -1.64 50.46 -14.76
N HIS A 50 -1.88 50.18 -16.06
CA HIS A 50 -2.60 48.99 -16.51
C HIS A 50 -1.66 47.85 -16.89
N PHE A 51 -0.48 48.18 -17.44
CA PHE A 51 0.52 47.23 -17.89
C PHE A 51 1.91 47.66 -17.39
N PRO A 52 2.32 47.32 -16.16
CA PRO A 52 3.53 47.86 -15.51
C PRO A 52 4.85 47.55 -16.24
N ASP A 53 4.95 46.41 -16.90
CA ASP A 53 6.16 46.03 -17.64
C ASP A 53 6.28 46.82 -18.95
N ARG A 54 7.41 47.51 -19.12
CA ARG A 54 7.66 48.32 -20.33
C ARG A 54 7.75 47.47 -21.59
N ILE A 55 8.35 46.29 -21.52
CA ILE A 55 8.49 45.40 -22.68
C ILE A 55 7.12 44.84 -23.04
N PHE A 56 6.29 44.50 -22.05
CA PHE A 56 4.93 44.04 -22.31
C PHE A 56 4.09 45.12 -23.00
N ARG A 57 4.20 46.39 -22.56
CA ARG A 57 3.56 47.51 -23.28
C ARG A 57 4.01 47.63 -24.73
N LEU A 58 5.30 47.43 -25.03
CA LEU A 58 5.79 47.48 -26.40
C LEU A 58 5.19 46.35 -27.26
N VAL A 59 5.08 45.15 -26.71
CA VAL A 59 4.38 44.03 -27.37
C VAL A 59 2.92 44.40 -27.65
N LEU A 60 2.22 44.97 -26.66
CA LEU A 60 0.84 45.42 -26.83
C LEU A 60 0.68 46.49 -27.91
N GLN A 61 1.58 47.49 -27.91
CA GLN A 61 1.61 48.56 -28.89
C GLN A 61 1.94 48.06 -30.29
N GLU A 62 2.81 47.07 -30.44
CA GLU A 62 3.24 46.57 -31.75
C GLU A 62 2.17 45.66 -32.35
N ASP A 63 1.70 44.69 -31.58
CA ASP A 63 0.93 43.55 -32.08
C ASP A 63 -0.58 43.76 -32.00
N PHE A 64 -1.06 44.50 -31.00
CA PHE A 64 -2.49 44.54 -30.65
C PHE A 64 -3.15 45.91 -30.83
N ASP A 65 -2.41 47.01 -30.61
CA ASP A 65 -2.84 48.37 -30.96
C ASP A 65 -2.72 48.59 -32.48
N LYS A 66 -3.86 48.57 -33.19
CA LYS A 66 -3.91 48.62 -34.66
C LYS A 66 -3.91 50.04 -35.20
N ASP A 67 -4.49 50.99 -34.49
CA ASP A 67 -4.55 52.39 -34.92
C ASP A 67 -3.44 53.27 -34.31
N LYS A 68 -2.62 52.70 -33.42
CA LYS A 68 -1.43 53.29 -32.78
C LYS A 68 -1.78 54.50 -31.91
N ASP A 69 -2.97 54.52 -31.32
CA ASP A 69 -3.42 55.58 -30.42
C ASP A 69 -2.97 55.38 -28.96
N ASN A 70 -2.29 54.26 -28.66
CA ASN A 70 -1.88 53.80 -27.32
C ASN A 70 -3.04 53.43 -26.39
N ILE A 71 -4.20 53.07 -26.93
CA ILE A 71 -5.37 52.60 -26.20
C ILE A 71 -5.83 51.30 -26.84
N LEU A 72 -5.91 50.22 -26.07
CA LEU A 72 -6.59 49.02 -26.54
C LEU A 72 -8.09 49.26 -26.52
N SER A 73 -8.69 49.44 -27.69
CA SER A 73 -10.12 49.52 -27.84
C SER A 73 -10.81 48.21 -27.45
N VAL A 74 -12.11 48.26 -27.18
CA VAL A 74 -12.92 47.08 -26.88
C VAL A 74 -12.87 46.05 -28.01
N ALA A 75 -12.79 46.52 -29.27
CA ALA A 75 -12.69 45.66 -30.43
C ALA A 75 -11.33 44.94 -30.48
N GLU A 76 -10.24 45.64 -30.20
CA GLU A 76 -8.91 45.05 -30.14
C GLU A 76 -8.80 44.04 -29.00
N ILE A 77 -9.20 44.41 -27.77
CA ILE A 77 -9.21 43.50 -26.61
C ILE A 77 -9.98 42.22 -26.91
N ASN A 78 -11.17 42.33 -27.52
CA ASN A 78 -11.98 41.16 -27.84
C ASN A 78 -11.36 40.26 -28.91
N ALA A 79 -10.48 40.81 -29.76
CA ALA A 79 -9.75 40.07 -30.79
C ALA A 79 -8.46 39.40 -30.25
N ILE A 80 -7.99 39.75 -29.04
CA ILE A 80 -6.85 39.12 -28.40
C ILE A 80 -7.25 37.72 -27.91
N VAL A 81 -6.87 36.70 -28.68
CA VAL A 81 -7.09 35.28 -28.36
C VAL A 81 -5.80 34.53 -28.04
N SER A 82 -4.63 35.08 -28.40
CA SER A 82 -3.33 34.51 -28.10
C SER A 82 -2.33 35.63 -27.80
N VAL A 83 -1.51 35.42 -26.77
CA VAL A 83 -0.40 36.31 -26.39
C VAL A 83 0.84 35.44 -26.20
N ASP A 84 1.89 35.73 -26.98
CA ASP A 84 3.19 35.08 -26.85
C ASP A 84 4.27 36.12 -26.50
N VAL A 85 4.84 35.96 -25.31
CA VAL A 85 5.97 36.75 -24.80
C VAL A 85 7.15 35.84 -24.44
N HIS A 86 7.17 34.60 -24.92
CA HIS A 86 8.29 33.67 -24.75
C HIS A 86 9.59 34.24 -25.34
N GLY A 87 10.70 34.06 -24.63
CA GLY A 87 12.01 34.56 -25.05
C GLY A 87 12.11 36.09 -25.11
N THR A 88 11.06 36.79 -24.67
CA THR A 88 11.11 38.24 -24.48
C THR A 88 11.61 38.57 -23.08
N ASN A 89 12.05 39.81 -22.89
CA ASN A 89 12.42 40.30 -21.56
C ASN A 89 11.23 40.73 -20.69
N VAL A 90 9.99 40.30 -20.97
CA VAL A 90 8.81 40.57 -20.13
C VAL A 90 8.89 39.85 -18.77
N THR A 91 8.75 40.59 -17.67
CA THR A 91 8.79 40.08 -16.28
C THR A 91 7.47 40.19 -15.54
N ASP A 92 6.53 40.97 -16.04
CA ASP A 92 5.22 41.16 -15.41
C ASP A 92 4.16 41.28 -16.52
N VAL A 93 3.25 40.30 -16.59
CA VAL A 93 2.12 40.30 -17.53
C VAL A 93 0.85 40.87 -16.89
N THR A 94 0.95 41.60 -15.78
CA THR A 94 -0.19 42.36 -15.20
C THR A 94 -0.85 43.19 -16.31
N GLY A 95 -2.18 43.12 -16.37
CA GLY A 95 -3.02 43.61 -17.45
C GLY A 95 -3.58 42.49 -18.33
N ILE A 96 -3.05 41.27 -18.25
CA ILE A 96 -3.63 40.11 -18.96
C ILE A 96 -5.08 39.82 -18.53
N GLU A 97 -5.50 40.27 -17.34
CA GLU A 97 -6.86 40.15 -16.83
C GLU A 97 -7.92 40.88 -17.69
N TYR A 98 -7.52 41.84 -18.53
CA TYR A 98 -8.42 42.51 -19.46
C TYR A 98 -8.78 41.61 -20.67
N PHE A 99 -7.97 40.59 -20.96
CA PHE A 99 -8.12 39.74 -22.15
C PHE A 99 -9.01 38.52 -21.84
N VAL A 100 -10.30 38.77 -21.63
CA VAL A 100 -11.28 37.72 -21.24
C VAL A 100 -11.56 36.68 -22.33
N ASN A 101 -11.15 36.95 -23.57
CA ASN A 101 -11.22 36.01 -24.71
C ASN A 101 -9.91 35.26 -24.98
N LEU A 102 -8.89 35.46 -24.15
CA LEU A 102 -7.59 34.81 -24.31
C LEU A 102 -7.74 33.29 -24.20
N GLU A 103 -7.32 32.59 -25.25
CA GLU A 103 -7.30 31.12 -25.35
C GLU A 103 -5.89 30.55 -25.22
N GLU A 104 -4.85 31.32 -25.54
CA GLU A 104 -3.46 30.91 -25.41
C GLU A 104 -2.61 31.99 -24.75
N LEU A 105 -1.81 31.60 -23.77
CA LEU A 105 -0.78 32.45 -23.17
C LEU A 105 0.54 31.67 -23.13
N ASN A 106 1.55 32.19 -23.82
CA ASN A 106 2.92 31.73 -23.70
C ASN A 106 3.79 32.81 -23.06
N CYS A 107 4.12 32.62 -21.80
CA CYS A 107 5.03 33.46 -21.04
C CYS A 107 6.17 32.64 -20.41
N SER A 108 6.38 31.42 -20.93
CA SER A 108 7.45 30.54 -20.48
C SER A 108 8.82 31.15 -20.78
N ASP A 109 9.75 31.04 -19.84
CA ASP A 109 11.15 31.44 -20.03
C ASP A 109 12.04 30.62 -19.07
N PRO A 110 12.76 29.60 -19.57
CA PRO A 110 13.60 28.75 -18.72
C PRO A 110 14.87 29.47 -18.22
N ILE A 111 15.21 30.65 -18.73
CA ILE A 111 16.41 31.41 -18.35
C ILE A 111 16.08 32.43 -17.26
N LYS A 112 14.85 32.93 -17.24
CA LYS A 112 14.45 34.03 -16.38
C LYS A 112 14.07 33.59 -14.97
N TYR A 113 14.47 34.41 -14.00
CA TYR A 113 14.23 34.14 -12.59
C TYR A 113 12.78 34.43 -12.17
N SER A 114 12.14 35.52 -12.62
CA SER A 114 10.79 35.87 -12.13
C SER A 114 9.87 36.37 -13.24
N MET A 115 8.68 35.80 -13.32
CA MET A 115 7.52 36.33 -14.03
C MET A 115 6.38 36.55 -13.02
N LYS A 116 5.78 37.73 -13.03
CA LYS A 116 4.53 37.99 -12.30
C LYS A 116 3.36 37.76 -13.24
N MET A 117 2.45 36.88 -12.85
CA MET A 117 1.31 36.46 -13.65
C MET A 117 0.11 36.08 -12.77
N ASP A 118 -1.09 36.46 -13.19
CA ASP A 118 -2.37 35.99 -12.64
C ASP A 118 -3.31 35.67 -13.82
N VAL A 119 -3.68 34.40 -13.97
CA VAL A 119 -4.55 33.91 -15.05
C VAL A 119 -6.01 33.71 -14.61
N SER A 120 -6.36 34.09 -13.37
CA SER A 120 -7.68 33.85 -12.78
C SER A 120 -8.82 34.56 -13.52
N LYS A 121 -8.51 35.56 -14.35
CA LYS A 121 -9.47 36.34 -15.16
C LYS A 121 -9.50 35.94 -16.64
N ASN A 122 -8.83 34.85 -17.00
CA ASN A 122 -8.77 34.33 -18.37
C ASN A 122 -9.47 32.95 -18.45
N PRO A 123 -10.80 32.86 -18.22
CA PRO A 123 -11.51 31.58 -18.10
C PRO A 123 -11.59 30.77 -19.40
N LYS A 124 -11.24 31.37 -20.55
CA LYS A 124 -11.24 30.72 -21.86
C LYS A 124 -9.87 30.14 -22.25
N LEU A 125 -8.85 30.25 -21.39
CA LEU A 125 -7.54 29.68 -21.66
C LEU A 125 -7.64 28.17 -21.92
N LYS A 126 -7.10 27.76 -23.06
CA LYS A 126 -6.93 26.38 -23.53
C LYS A 126 -5.48 25.95 -23.45
N VAL A 127 -4.54 26.87 -23.69
CA VAL A 127 -3.10 26.60 -23.66
C VAL A 127 -2.43 27.60 -22.73
N LEU A 128 -1.69 27.10 -21.74
CA LEU A 128 -0.87 27.92 -20.86
C LEU A 128 0.55 27.36 -20.78
N LYS A 129 1.52 28.18 -21.21
CA LYS A 129 2.96 27.92 -21.06
C LYS A 129 3.55 28.98 -20.16
N CYS A 130 3.95 28.62 -18.95
CA CYS A 130 4.39 29.58 -17.93
C CYS A 130 5.57 29.12 -17.07
N GLY A 131 6.27 28.05 -17.46
CA GLY A 131 7.48 27.60 -16.75
C GLY A 131 8.59 28.66 -16.72
N HIS A 132 9.09 28.96 -15.51
CA HIS A 132 10.25 29.83 -15.26
C HIS A 132 10.88 29.55 -13.89
N LYS A 133 12.17 29.88 -13.71
CA LYS A 133 13.00 29.33 -12.61
C LYS A 133 12.56 29.59 -11.17
N ASN A 134 11.84 30.68 -10.88
CA ASN A 134 11.33 30.93 -9.52
C ASN A 134 9.80 30.88 -9.44
N LEU A 135 9.13 30.14 -10.34
CA LEU A 135 7.69 29.91 -10.19
C LEU A 135 7.48 28.99 -8.98
N THR A 136 6.89 29.52 -7.91
CA THR A 136 6.66 28.79 -6.66
C THR A 136 5.21 28.32 -6.50
N GLU A 137 4.28 29.01 -7.16
CA GLU A 137 2.85 28.69 -7.17
C GLU A 137 2.22 29.13 -8.49
N ILE A 138 1.17 28.42 -8.91
CA ILE A 138 0.33 28.80 -10.04
C ILE A 138 -1.12 28.36 -9.76
N ASP A 139 -2.05 29.31 -9.79
CA ASP A 139 -3.48 29.03 -9.64
C ASP A 139 -4.16 28.93 -11.02
N VAL A 140 -4.52 27.71 -11.41
CA VAL A 140 -5.29 27.42 -12.63
C VAL A 140 -6.76 27.06 -12.35
N SER A 141 -7.25 27.29 -11.13
CA SER A 141 -8.58 26.83 -10.70
C SER A 141 -9.74 27.42 -11.49
N ASN A 142 -9.56 28.61 -12.10
CA ASN A 142 -10.57 29.27 -12.94
C ASN A 142 -10.41 28.98 -14.44
N ASN A 143 -9.38 28.25 -14.85
CA ASN A 143 -9.06 27.97 -16.25
C ASN A 143 -9.59 26.58 -16.65
N THR A 144 -10.89 26.36 -16.43
CA THR A 144 -11.55 25.05 -16.61
C THR A 144 -11.57 24.54 -18.06
N GLU A 145 -11.23 25.41 -19.00
CA GLU A 145 -11.14 25.12 -20.44
C GLU A 145 -9.73 24.67 -20.88
N LEU A 146 -8.75 24.60 -19.96
CA LEU A 146 -7.38 24.17 -20.25
C LEU A 146 -7.35 22.77 -20.88
N ILE A 147 -6.62 22.69 -22.00
CA ILE A 147 -6.31 21.49 -22.78
C ILE A 147 -4.81 21.17 -22.62
N GLU A 148 -3.95 22.19 -22.57
CA GLU A 148 -2.51 22.03 -22.47
C GLU A 148 -1.94 22.94 -21.37
N LEU A 149 -1.14 22.38 -20.48
CA LEU A 149 -0.44 23.10 -19.42
C LEU A 149 1.04 22.71 -19.39
N TYR A 150 1.90 23.72 -19.54
CA TYR A 150 3.35 23.57 -19.47
C TYR A 150 3.92 24.47 -18.36
N VAL A 151 4.36 23.83 -17.28
CA VAL A 151 4.95 24.45 -16.08
C VAL A 151 6.34 23.87 -15.79
N THR A 152 7.13 23.67 -16.84
CA THR A 152 8.43 22.98 -16.79
C THR A 152 9.56 23.88 -16.30
N GLY A 153 10.49 23.33 -15.51
CA GLY A 153 11.75 23.98 -15.15
C GLY A 153 11.61 25.09 -14.10
N CYS A 154 10.70 24.92 -13.14
CA CYS A 154 10.39 25.95 -12.15
C CYS A 154 11.23 25.89 -10.87
N ASP A 155 12.15 24.92 -10.72
CA ASP A 155 13.08 24.63 -9.61
C ASP A 155 12.47 24.57 -8.16
N GLU A 156 11.57 25.49 -7.81
CA GLU A 156 10.94 25.67 -6.50
C GLU A 156 9.43 25.31 -6.47
N LEU A 157 8.82 24.95 -7.61
CA LEU A 157 7.41 24.53 -7.65
C LEU A 157 7.25 23.16 -6.96
N THR A 158 6.51 23.14 -5.84
CA THR A 158 6.34 21.94 -4.98
C THR A 158 4.94 21.36 -4.97
N GLU A 159 3.95 22.17 -5.38
CA GLU A 159 2.53 21.80 -5.45
C GLU A 159 1.94 22.33 -6.77
N LEU A 160 1.05 21.54 -7.38
CA LEU A 160 0.31 21.92 -8.58
C LEU A 160 -1.09 21.29 -8.53
N ASP A 161 -2.13 22.13 -8.49
CA ASP A 161 -3.53 21.68 -8.49
C ASP A 161 -4.15 21.81 -9.90
N VAL A 162 -4.33 20.68 -10.57
CA VAL A 162 -5.00 20.57 -11.88
C VAL A 162 -6.40 19.97 -11.77
N THR A 163 -6.96 19.80 -10.56
CA THR A 163 -8.22 19.09 -10.35
C THR A 163 -9.45 19.81 -10.90
N ASN A 164 -9.33 21.10 -11.22
CA ASN A 164 -10.35 21.92 -11.88
C ASN A 164 -10.17 22.00 -13.41
N CYS A 165 -9.24 21.23 -13.99
CA CYS A 165 -8.93 21.23 -15.43
C CYS A 165 -9.36 19.91 -16.10
N PRO A 166 -10.67 19.58 -16.18
CA PRO A 166 -11.14 18.27 -16.65
C PRO A 166 -10.98 18.03 -18.15
N LYS A 167 -10.59 19.06 -18.91
CA LYS A 167 -10.34 18.98 -20.36
C LYS A 167 -8.87 18.78 -20.70
N LEU A 168 -7.98 18.74 -19.70
CA LEU A 168 -6.55 18.63 -19.90
C LEU A 168 -6.19 17.35 -20.65
N GLU A 169 -5.50 17.51 -21.78
CA GLU A 169 -4.99 16.44 -22.65
C GLU A 169 -3.47 16.34 -22.55
N ILE A 170 -2.76 17.45 -22.30
CA ILE A 170 -1.31 17.50 -22.13
C ILE A 170 -0.94 18.22 -20.83
N LEU A 171 -0.11 17.57 -20.02
CA LEU A 171 0.52 18.18 -18.85
C LEU A 171 2.02 17.90 -18.87
N SER A 172 2.84 18.95 -19.03
CA SER A 172 4.27 18.88 -18.74
C SER A 172 4.57 19.75 -17.53
N ALA A 173 5.03 19.10 -16.46
CA ALA A 173 5.49 19.71 -15.23
C ALA A 173 6.86 19.13 -14.84
N ALA A 174 7.69 18.86 -15.85
CA ALA A 174 9.04 18.35 -15.68
C ALA A 174 9.97 19.35 -15.00
N MET A 175 11.08 18.84 -14.45
CA MET A 175 12.14 19.65 -13.85
C MET A 175 11.62 20.59 -12.75
N ASN A 176 10.74 20.07 -11.91
CA ASN A 176 10.19 20.75 -10.74
C ASN A 176 10.54 19.95 -9.47
N ASN A 177 9.98 20.37 -8.33
CA ASN A 177 10.16 19.73 -7.04
C ASN A 177 8.83 19.24 -6.45
N LEU A 178 7.92 18.75 -7.32
CA LEU A 178 6.61 18.27 -6.91
C LEU A 178 6.75 17.09 -5.95
N THR A 179 5.96 17.11 -4.88
CA THR A 179 5.94 16.02 -3.89
C THR A 179 4.73 15.09 -4.07
N GLU A 180 3.64 15.64 -4.61
CA GLU A 180 2.41 14.93 -4.96
C GLU A 180 1.72 15.63 -6.14
N ILE A 181 0.85 14.91 -6.84
CA ILE A 181 -0.03 15.47 -7.86
C ILE A 181 -1.34 14.66 -7.92
N ASP A 182 -2.48 15.34 -7.90
CA ASP A 182 -3.80 14.69 -8.04
C ASP A 182 -4.30 14.81 -9.48
N LEU A 183 -4.20 13.71 -10.23
CA LEU A 183 -4.64 13.60 -11.62
C LEU A 183 -6.05 12.99 -11.76
N SER A 184 -6.77 12.80 -10.65
CA SER A 184 -8.01 12.02 -10.64
C SER A 184 -9.20 12.69 -11.33
N ASN A 185 -9.10 13.98 -11.63
CA ASN A 185 -10.09 14.74 -12.39
C ASN A 185 -9.63 15.08 -13.83
N ASN A 186 -8.57 14.45 -14.33
CA ASN A 186 -8.02 14.70 -15.68
C ASN A 186 -8.16 13.45 -16.59
N PRO A 187 -9.38 12.94 -16.83
CA PRO A 187 -9.58 11.65 -17.50
C PRO A 187 -9.23 11.66 -19.00
N LYS A 188 -8.99 12.85 -19.59
CA LYS A 188 -8.65 13.03 -21.00
C LYS A 188 -7.15 13.12 -21.25
N LEU A 189 -6.33 13.02 -20.22
CA LEU A 189 -4.88 13.16 -20.33
C LEU A 189 -4.31 12.10 -21.27
N LYS A 190 -3.58 12.55 -22.29
CA LYS A 190 -2.92 11.74 -23.33
C LYS A 190 -1.40 11.76 -23.15
N GLU A 191 -0.86 12.89 -22.72
CA GLU A 191 0.58 13.08 -22.51
C GLU A 191 0.80 13.62 -21.11
N LEU A 192 1.63 12.92 -20.33
CA LEU A 192 2.03 13.33 -19.00
C LEU A 192 3.55 13.26 -18.89
N ASP A 193 4.15 14.40 -18.64
CA ASP A 193 5.58 14.52 -18.37
C ASP A 193 5.78 15.14 -16.98
N LEU A 194 6.25 14.31 -16.05
CA LEU A 194 6.66 14.70 -14.70
C LEU A 194 8.12 14.38 -14.46
N SER A 195 8.91 14.23 -15.54
CA SER A 195 10.32 13.90 -15.44
C SER A 195 11.06 14.86 -14.52
N ARG A 196 12.08 14.35 -13.81
CA ARG A 196 12.97 15.10 -12.91
C ARG A 196 12.26 15.75 -11.72
N ASN A 197 11.07 15.28 -11.34
CA ASN A 197 10.49 15.54 -10.02
C ASN A 197 11.01 14.54 -9.00
N MET A 198 12.27 14.68 -8.58
CA MET A 198 12.96 13.67 -7.74
C MET A 198 12.30 13.44 -6.36
N THR A 199 11.49 14.39 -5.89
CA THR A 199 10.71 14.29 -4.64
C THR A 199 9.37 13.58 -4.78
N LEU A 200 8.91 13.32 -6.00
CA LEU A 200 7.66 12.62 -6.27
C LEU A 200 7.89 11.11 -6.10
N THR A 201 7.36 10.54 -5.02
CA THR A 201 7.59 9.12 -4.67
C THR A 201 6.40 8.19 -4.93
N GLU A 202 5.23 8.76 -5.21
CA GLU A 202 4.01 8.00 -5.54
C GLU A 202 3.22 8.74 -6.61
N ILE A 203 2.53 7.99 -7.47
CA ILE A 203 1.65 8.52 -8.50
C ILE A 203 0.48 7.56 -8.75
N ASP A 204 -0.72 8.11 -8.89
CA ASP A 204 -1.93 7.37 -9.28
C ASP A 204 -2.42 7.86 -10.65
N ILE A 205 -2.16 7.05 -11.69
CA ILE A 205 -2.58 7.28 -13.07
C ILE A 205 -3.75 6.37 -13.49
N THR A 206 -4.38 5.68 -12.54
CA THR A 206 -5.47 4.71 -12.85
C THR A 206 -6.73 5.39 -13.37
N ASN A 207 -6.87 6.71 -13.15
CA ASN A 207 -7.98 7.53 -13.65
C ASN A 207 -7.66 8.20 -15.01
N ASN A 208 -6.52 7.88 -15.62
CA ASN A 208 -6.05 8.48 -16.87
C ASN A 208 -5.90 7.41 -17.98
N PRO A 209 -6.99 6.72 -18.37
CA PRO A 209 -6.94 5.59 -19.31
C PRO A 209 -6.62 6.01 -20.76
N GLU A 210 -6.67 7.30 -21.05
CA GLU A 210 -6.37 7.88 -22.36
C GLU A 210 -4.88 8.14 -22.59
N LEU A 211 -4.02 7.90 -21.59
CA LEU A 211 -2.57 8.11 -21.70
C LEU A 211 -1.96 7.31 -22.86
N VAL A 212 -1.26 8.03 -23.74
CA VAL A 212 -0.50 7.55 -24.88
C VAL A 212 1.00 7.67 -24.61
N GLU A 213 1.40 8.69 -23.86
CA GLU A 213 2.79 8.96 -23.49
C GLU A 213 2.88 9.28 -22.00
N LEU A 214 3.84 8.63 -21.34
CA LEU A 214 4.12 8.83 -19.93
C LEU A 214 5.63 8.92 -19.72
N ASP A 215 6.07 10.09 -19.27
CA ASP A 215 7.44 10.34 -18.86
C ASP A 215 7.50 10.63 -17.35
N LEU A 216 8.16 9.72 -16.63
CA LEU A 216 8.44 9.81 -15.20
C LEU A 216 9.94 9.66 -14.91
N GLU A 217 10.81 9.87 -15.90
CA GLU A 217 12.25 9.76 -15.74
C GLU A 217 12.72 10.56 -14.52
N LYS A 218 13.62 10.00 -13.71
CA LYS A 218 14.26 10.70 -12.57
C LYS A 218 13.26 11.20 -11.53
N THR A 219 12.17 10.47 -11.35
CA THR A 219 11.29 10.58 -10.18
C THR A 219 11.71 9.63 -9.07
N GLY A 220 11.13 9.74 -7.88
CA GLY A 220 11.43 8.90 -6.72
C GLY A 220 10.52 7.67 -6.56
N ILE A 221 9.78 7.28 -7.61
CA ILE A 221 8.71 6.27 -7.54
C ILE A 221 9.24 4.83 -7.43
N THR A 222 8.83 4.11 -6.40
CA THR A 222 9.29 2.71 -6.22
C THR A 222 8.38 1.65 -6.83
N GLU A 223 7.16 2.04 -7.20
CA GLU A 223 6.13 1.21 -7.80
C GLU A 223 5.23 2.05 -8.71
N ILE A 224 4.60 1.41 -9.70
CA ILE A 224 3.66 2.04 -10.62
C ILE A 224 2.60 1.02 -11.09
N ASP A 225 1.33 1.41 -11.09
CA ASP A 225 0.22 0.62 -11.64
C ASP A 225 -0.15 1.14 -13.03
N LEU A 226 0.21 0.38 -14.06
CA LEU A 226 -0.05 0.68 -15.47
C LEU A 226 -1.29 -0.05 -16.02
N SER A 227 -2.05 -0.77 -15.18
CA SER A 227 -3.11 -1.69 -15.60
C SER A 227 -4.30 -1.02 -16.31
N LYS A 228 -4.47 0.29 -16.15
CA LYS A 228 -5.53 1.08 -16.80
C LYS A 228 -5.05 1.86 -18.02
N ASN A 229 -3.73 2.01 -18.21
CA ASN A 229 -3.13 2.84 -19.24
C ASN A 229 -2.86 2.01 -20.51
N ILE A 230 -3.89 1.31 -20.99
CA ILE A 230 -3.80 0.34 -22.09
C ILE A 230 -3.50 0.97 -23.46
N LYS A 231 -3.57 2.30 -23.56
CA LYS A 231 -3.29 3.10 -24.77
C LYS A 231 -1.83 3.59 -24.85
N LEU A 232 -1.00 3.32 -23.85
CA LEU A 232 0.40 3.73 -23.84
C LEU A 232 1.15 3.17 -25.06
N ASN A 233 1.82 4.08 -25.76
CA ASN A 233 2.77 3.83 -26.83
C ASN A 233 4.21 4.11 -26.37
N TYR A 234 4.40 5.12 -25.52
CA TYR A 234 5.70 5.61 -25.07
C TYR A 234 5.72 5.65 -23.54
N LEU A 235 6.69 4.97 -22.95
CA LEU A 235 6.84 4.85 -21.50
C LEU A 235 8.30 5.04 -21.11
N TYR A 236 8.58 6.15 -20.42
CA TYR A 236 9.91 6.53 -19.97
C TYR A 236 9.95 6.49 -18.43
N LEU A 237 10.76 5.58 -17.90
CA LEU A 237 10.89 5.27 -16.48
C LEU A 237 12.37 5.25 -16.05
N GLU A 238 13.26 5.94 -16.77
CA GLU A 238 14.68 6.02 -16.43
C GLU A 238 14.86 6.45 -14.96
N GLU A 239 15.69 5.76 -14.18
CA GLU A 239 16.13 6.19 -12.84
C GLU A 239 15.03 6.34 -11.76
N CYS A 240 13.87 5.68 -11.92
CA CYS A 240 12.72 5.80 -10.98
C CYS A 240 12.91 5.10 -9.61
N GLN A 241 13.79 4.10 -9.49
CA GLN A 241 13.96 3.19 -8.33
C GLN A 241 13.02 1.96 -8.29
N LEU A 242 12.37 1.62 -9.41
CA LEU A 242 11.46 0.48 -9.52
C LEU A 242 12.16 -0.86 -9.25
N LYS A 243 11.45 -1.79 -8.60
CA LYS A 243 11.92 -3.18 -8.35
C LYS A 243 11.21 -4.23 -9.18
N GLU A 244 10.00 -3.90 -9.59
CA GLU A 244 9.15 -4.69 -10.46
C GLU A 244 8.46 -3.73 -11.43
N LEU A 245 8.17 -4.22 -12.63
CA LEU A 245 7.49 -3.47 -13.67
C LEU A 245 6.60 -4.44 -14.44
N ASP A 246 5.28 -4.24 -14.36
CA ASP A 246 4.29 -5.01 -15.12
C ASP A 246 3.77 -4.17 -16.28
N VAL A 247 4.15 -4.55 -17.49
CA VAL A 247 3.71 -3.93 -18.76
C VAL A 247 2.76 -4.83 -19.54
N SER A 248 2.24 -5.90 -18.95
CA SER A 248 1.48 -6.95 -19.65
C SER A 248 0.16 -6.46 -20.25
N ASN A 249 -0.43 -5.40 -19.70
CA ASN A 249 -1.65 -4.75 -20.22
C ASN A 249 -1.37 -3.69 -21.29
N ASN A 250 -0.13 -3.22 -21.42
CA ASN A 250 0.26 -2.12 -22.30
C ASN A 250 0.70 -2.64 -23.68
N ILE A 251 -0.18 -3.42 -24.31
CA ILE A 251 0.10 -4.17 -25.56
C ILE A 251 0.41 -3.29 -26.78
N ASN A 252 0.18 -1.98 -26.67
CA ASN A 252 0.44 -0.98 -27.71
C ASN A 252 1.79 -0.29 -27.57
N LEU A 253 2.58 -0.61 -26.53
CA LEU A 253 3.90 -0.02 -26.33
C LEU A 253 4.78 -0.21 -27.57
N LYS A 254 5.39 0.90 -27.99
CA LYS A 254 6.38 1.00 -29.07
C LYS A 254 7.76 1.30 -28.51
N THR A 255 7.84 2.15 -27.49
CA THR A 255 9.07 2.47 -26.78
C THR A 255 8.89 2.21 -25.29
N LEU A 256 9.85 1.51 -24.70
CA LEU A 256 9.97 1.33 -23.25
C LEU A 256 11.40 1.66 -22.83
N ASP A 257 11.58 2.74 -22.08
CA ASP A 257 12.80 3.01 -21.33
C ASP A 257 12.56 2.73 -19.85
N CYS A 258 13.33 1.80 -19.30
CA CYS A 258 13.35 1.50 -17.88
C CYS A 258 14.78 1.34 -17.33
N VAL A 259 15.76 2.01 -17.94
CA VAL A 259 17.17 1.97 -17.53
C VAL A 259 17.33 2.57 -16.13
N PHE A 260 18.40 2.18 -15.41
CA PHE A 260 18.73 2.72 -14.09
C PHE A 260 17.69 2.44 -12.99
N ASN A 261 16.95 1.33 -13.14
CA ASN A 261 16.07 0.80 -12.09
C ASN A 261 16.69 -0.41 -11.37
N ASN A 262 16.00 -0.89 -10.33
CA ASN A 262 16.39 -2.06 -9.53
C ASN A 262 15.68 -3.35 -9.97
N LEU A 263 15.37 -3.47 -11.26
CA LEU A 263 14.67 -4.64 -11.83
C LEU A 263 15.58 -5.87 -11.85
N THR A 264 15.04 -7.02 -11.44
CA THR A 264 15.70 -8.35 -11.58
C THR A 264 15.15 -9.18 -12.72
N GLU A 265 13.98 -8.79 -13.22
CA GLU A 265 13.33 -9.39 -14.36
C GLU A 265 12.44 -8.37 -15.06
N LEU A 266 12.17 -8.62 -16.34
CA LEU A 266 11.27 -7.85 -17.16
C LEU A 266 10.63 -8.81 -18.17
N ASP A 267 9.30 -8.80 -18.24
CA ASP A 267 8.52 -9.58 -19.21
C ASP A 267 7.87 -8.64 -20.21
N VAL A 268 8.39 -8.63 -21.44
CA VAL A 268 7.86 -7.86 -22.57
C VAL A 268 7.10 -8.72 -23.58
N SER A 269 6.76 -9.96 -23.23
CA SER A 269 6.22 -10.96 -24.16
C SER A 269 4.85 -10.59 -24.74
N LYS A 270 4.14 -9.63 -24.13
CA LYS A 270 2.85 -9.09 -24.57
C LYS A 270 2.97 -7.80 -25.39
N ASN A 271 4.11 -7.11 -25.31
CA ASN A 271 4.34 -5.81 -25.93
C ASN A 271 4.88 -5.99 -27.36
N ILE A 272 4.14 -6.76 -28.18
CA ILE A 272 4.58 -7.21 -29.51
C ILE A 272 4.79 -6.07 -30.52
N GLN A 273 4.36 -4.85 -30.18
CA GLN A 273 4.53 -3.64 -30.99
C GLN A 273 5.81 -2.86 -30.65
N LEU A 274 6.61 -3.29 -29.67
CA LEU A 274 7.86 -2.63 -29.31
C LEU A 274 8.80 -2.55 -30.54
N THR A 275 9.26 -1.33 -30.80
CA THR A 275 10.28 -0.96 -31.79
C THR A 275 11.55 -0.44 -31.14
N GLU A 276 11.52 -0.17 -29.82
CA GLU A 276 12.65 0.30 -29.04
C GLU A 276 12.51 -0.18 -27.59
N LEU A 277 13.59 -0.73 -27.04
CA LEU A 277 13.63 -1.22 -25.67
C LEU A 277 14.96 -0.82 -25.01
N GLU A 278 14.88 0.08 -24.04
CA GLU A 278 15.99 0.45 -23.19
C GLU A 278 15.82 -0.14 -21.79
N PHE A 279 16.80 -0.92 -21.35
CA PHE A 279 16.78 -1.53 -20.03
C PHE A 279 18.21 -1.72 -19.51
N GLY A 280 18.39 -1.74 -18.19
CA GLY A 280 19.74 -1.92 -17.65
C GLY A 280 19.92 -1.41 -16.22
N TYR A 281 21.15 -1.55 -15.73
CA TYR A 281 21.65 -1.21 -14.40
C TYR A 281 21.05 -2.01 -13.23
N GLY A 282 20.01 -2.80 -13.50
CA GLY A 282 19.51 -3.85 -12.63
C GLY A 282 20.28 -5.17 -12.75
N TYR A 283 19.67 -6.24 -12.23
CA TYR A 283 20.23 -7.61 -12.23
C TYR A 283 19.53 -8.51 -13.26
N ILE A 284 19.07 -7.95 -14.39
CA ILE A 284 18.43 -8.72 -15.46
C ILE A 284 19.52 -9.51 -16.20
N GLU A 285 19.56 -10.82 -15.96
CA GLU A 285 20.51 -11.74 -16.62
C GLU A 285 20.01 -12.26 -17.97
N ILE A 286 18.69 -12.31 -18.17
CA ILE A 286 18.04 -12.85 -19.36
C ILE A 286 16.84 -11.99 -19.68
N ILE A 287 16.74 -11.54 -20.93
CA ILE A 287 15.54 -10.91 -21.50
C ILE A 287 15.06 -11.72 -22.71
N ASN A 288 13.76 -12.00 -22.78
CA ASN A 288 13.16 -12.71 -23.91
C ASN A 288 12.35 -11.74 -24.75
N VAL A 289 12.83 -11.49 -25.96
CA VAL A 289 12.22 -10.59 -26.95
C VAL A 289 11.66 -11.34 -28.15
N SER A 290 11.55 -12.67 -28.08
CA SER A 290 11.17 -13.51 -29.23
C SER A 290 9.75 -13.31 -29.75
N ASN A 291 8.89 -12.61 -29.01
CA ASN A 291 7.56 -12.20 -29.45
C ASN A 291 7.53 -10.76 -29.99
N ASN A 292 8.60 -9.98 -29.79
CA ASN A 292 8.72 -8.58 -30.14
C ASN A 292 9.41 -8.47 -31.51
N VAL A 293 8.68 -8.88 -32.55
CA VAL A 293 9.24 -9.08 -33.91
C VAL A 293 9.77 -7.81 -34.59
N ASN A 294 9.50 -6.63 -34.04
CA ASN A 294 10.05 -5.37 -34.54
C ASN A 294 11.31 -4.92 -33.76
N LEU A 295 11.77 -5.70 -32.78
CA LEU A 295 13.04 -5.50 -32.10
C LEU A 295 14.16 -6.32 -32.76
N ASP A 296 15.34 -5.72 -32.85
CA ASP A 296 16.58 -6.30 -33.30
C ASP A 296 17.77 -5.76 -32.47
N GLU A 297 19.00 -6.02 -32.90
CA GLU A 297 20.18 -5.59 -32.14
C GLU A 297 20.44 -4.08 -32.18
N ASP A 298 19.86 -3.34 -33.13
CA ASP A 298 20.08 -1.90 -33.31
C ASP A 298 19.12 -1.04 -32.46
N ASN A 299 18.04 -1.62 -31.94
CA ASN A 299 17.01 -0.92 -31.17
C ASN A 299 16.77 -1.50 -29.75
N ILE A 300 17.65 -2.40 -29.32
CA ILE A 300 17.73 -2.87 -27.94
C ILE A 300 18.97 -2.23 -27.31
N TYR A 301 18.75 -1.26 -26.42
CA TYR A 301 19.81 -0.58 -25.70
C TYR A 301 19.91 -1.16 -24.29
N TRP A 302 21.09 -1.70 -23.99
CA TRP A 302 21.36 -2.32 -22.71
C TRP A 302 22.58 -1.70 -22.02
N TYR A 303 22.38 -1.30 -20.77
CA TYR A 303 23.39 -0.62 -19.96
C TYR A 303 23.67 -1.41 -18.68
N SER A 304 24.79 -2.15 -18.58
CA SER A 304 25.21 -2.71 -17.28
C SER A 304 26.73 -2.85 -17.17
N PRO A 305 27.36 -2.36 -16.09
CA PRO A 305 28.76 -2.64 -15.81
C PRO A 305 28.98 -3.95 -15.01
N TYR A 306 27.91 -4.65 -14.60
CA TYR A 306 28.00 -5.70 -13.57
C TYR A 306 27.62 -7.11 -14.02
N VAL A 307 26.71 -7.22 -14.98
CA VAL A 307 26.15 -8.49 -15.47
C VAL A 307 26.22 -8.46 -16.99
N ASP A 308 26.36 -9.61 -17.64
CA ASP A 308 26.16 -9.73 -19.09
C ASP A 308 24.74 -10.22 -19.33
N CYS A 309 23.91 -9.46 -20.05
CA CYS A 309 22.51 -9.82 -20.28
C CYS A 309 22.38 -10.64 -21.56
N LYS A 310 21.83 -11.85 -21.44
CA LYS A 310 21.52 -12.67 -22.61
C LYS A 310 20.16 -12.29 -23.20
N VAL A 311 20.17 -11.77 -24.42
CA VAL A 311 18.96 -11.49 -25.21
C VAL A 311 18.53 -12.74 -25.99
N ILE A 312 17.25 -13.11 -25.90
CA ILE A 312 16.67 -14.28 -26.58
C ILE A 312 15.74 -13.79 -27.71
N TYR A 313 16.14 -13.99 -28.96
CA TYR A 313 15.38 -13.68 -30.17
C TYR A 313 14.59 -14.90 -30.68
N ASN A 314 15.17 -16.09 -30.58
CA ASN A 314 14.54 -17.35 -30.91
C ASN A 314 14.34 -18.21 -29.66
N SER A 315 13.15 -18.14 -29.08
CA SER A 315 12.81 -18.87 -27.86
C SER A 315 12.44 -20.33 -28.12
N VAL A 316 12.53 -21.14 -27.07
CA VAL A 316 11.91 -22.44 -26.99
C VAL A 316 10.40 -22.32 -27.21
N LYS A 317 9.85 -23.19 -28.07
CA LYS A 317 8.42 -23.29 -28.36
C LYS A 317 7.81 -24.60 -27.85
N SER A 318 8.61 -25.66 -27.71
CA SER A 318 8.18 -26.89 -27.05
C SER A 318 9.35 -27.61 -26.37
N ILE A 319 9.01 -28.36 -25.31
CA ILE A 319 9.89 -29.33 -24.68
C ILE A 319 9.18 -30.68 -24.76
N THR A 320 9.89 -31.71 -25.22
CA THR A 320 9.40 -33.09 -25.21
C THR A 320 10.29 -33.93 -24.31
N LEU A 321 9.69 -34.63 -23.34
CA LEU A 321 10.41 -35.60 -22.53
C LEU A 321 10.36 -36.99 -23.17
N ASN A 322 11.45 -37.73 -23.09
CA ASN A 322 11.52 -39.12 -23.57
C ASN A 322 10.52 -40.07 -22.87
N LYS A 323 9.94 -39.66 -21.73
CA LYS A 323 8.97 -40.44 -20.96
C LYS A 323 7.90 -39.53 -20.37
N ALA A 324 6.62 -39.90 -20.53
CA ALA A 324 5.50 -39.20 -19.89
C ALA A 324 5.22 -39.70 -18.45
N SER A 325 5.55 -40.96 -18.15
CA SER A 325 5.42 -41.56 -16.82
C SER A 325 6.46 -42.66 -16.60
N VAL A 326 6.94 -42.83 -15.38
CA VAL A 326 7.87 -43.90 -14.98
C VAL A 326 7.47 -44.48 -13.63
N SER A 327 7.41 -45.82 -13.53
CA SER A 327 7.29 -46.51 -12.24
C SER A 327 8.67 -47.00 -11.79
N LEU A 328 9.10 -46.61 -10.59
CA LEU A 328 10.42 -46.95 -10.03
C LEU A 328 10.28 -47.57 -8.65
N GLU A 329 11.05 -48.60 -8.36
CA GLU A 329 11.22 -49.06 -6.98
C GLU A 329 12.00 -48.02 -6.17
N LYS A 330 11.70 -47.94 -4.86
CA LYS A 330 12.41 -47.04 -3.94
C LYS A 330 13.93 -47.28 -4.02
N GLY A 331 14.70 -46.20 -4.14
CA GLY A 331 16.16 -46.22 -4.27
C GLY A 331 16.67 -46.44 -5.69
N LYS A 332 15.81 -46.74 -6.68
CA LYS A 332 16.21 -46.83 -8.09
C LYS A 332 16.17 -45.47 -8.77
N THR A 333 16.90 -45.37 -9.87
CA THR A 333 17.03 -44.13 -10.65
C THR A 333 16.60 -44.34 -12.10
N THR A 334 16.15 -43.29 -12.75
CA THR A 334 15.99 -43.21 -14.21
C THR A 334 16.54 -41.88 -14.70
N THR A 335 16.82 -41.76 -15.99
CA THR A 335 17.15 -40.46 -16.60
C THR A 335 16.03 -40.04 -17.52
N LEU A 336 15.60 -38.78 -17.35
CA LEU A 336 14.74 -38.07 -18.29
C LEU A 336 15.62 -37.23 -19.21
N SER A 337 15.30 -37.24 -20.49
CA SER A 337 15.97 -36.40 -21.48
C SER A 337 14.93 -35.47 -22.08
N ALA A 338 15.23 -34.18 -22.09
CA ALA A 338 14.41 -33.14 -22.68
C ALA A 338 14.92 -32.80 -24.08
N THR A 339 14.04 -32.89 -25.07
CA THR A 339 14.29 -32.41 -26.43
C THR A 339 13.58 -31.07 -26.59
N VAL A 340 14.35 -30.03 -26.85
CA VAL A 340 13.88 -28.64 -27.05
C VAL A 340 13.66 -28.40 -28.53
N ALA A 341 12.56 -27.74 -28.89
CA ALA A 341 12.32 -27.23 -30.24
C ALA A 341 11.93 -25.73 -30.20
N PRO A 342 12.37 -24.93 -31.19
CA PRO A 342 13.14 -25.35 -32.36
C PRO A 342 14.61 -25.67 -32.03
N ALA A 343 15.27 -26.42 -32.91
CA ALA A 343 16.63 -26.93 -32.66
C ALA A 343 17.69 -25.81 -32.63
N ASP A 344 17.37 -24.66 -33.18
CA ASP A 344 18.16 -23.43 -33.27
C ASP A 344 17.76 -22.38 -32.22
N ALA A 345 16.98 -22.73 -31.20
CA ALA A 345 16.66 -21.80 -30.10
C ALA A 345 17.94 -21.29 -29.41
N ASP A 346 17.97 -20.01 -29.04
CA ASP A 346 19.17 -19.32 -28.52
C ASP A 346 19.60 -19.86 -27.14
N MET A 347 18.64 -20.37 -26.37
CA MET A 347 18.87 -20.94 -25.05
C MET A 347 18.07 -22.23 -24.86
N LYS A 348 18.77 -23.36 -24.98
CA LYS A 348 18.20 -24.72 -24.92
C LYS A 348 18.27 -25.34 -23.53
N THR A 349 18.82 -24.62 -22.55
CA THR A 349 18.96 -25.11 -21.19
C THR A 349 17.58 -25.29 -20.56
N VAL A 350 17.42 -26.41 -19.86
CA VAL A 350 16.20 -26.74 -19.14
C VAL A 350 16.46 -26.81 -17.64
N LEU A 351 15.61 -26.16 -16.86
CA LEU A 351 15.59 -26.24 -15.41
C LEU A 351 14.70 -27.38 -14.97
N TRP A 352 15.23 -28.26 -14.12
CA TRP A 352 14.52 -29.40 -13.59
C TRP A 352 13.99 -29.10 -12.19
N SER A 353 12.75 -29.50 -11.94
CA SER A 353 12.12 -29.43 -10.62
C SER A 353 11.31 -30.68 -10.34
N SER A 354 11.13 -31.01 -9.06
CA SER A 354 10.22 -32.06 -8.62
C SER A 354 9.10 -31.43 -7.79
N SER A 355 7.87 -31.82 -8.08
CA SER A 355 6.71 -31.44 -7.26
C SER A 355 6.76 -32.08 -5.86
N ASN A 356 7.55 -33.15 -5.68
CA ASN A 356 7.75 -33.81 -4.39
C ASN A 356 9.13 -34.50 -4.33
N PRO A 357 10.18 -33.78 -3.89
CA PRO A 357 11.53 -34.34 -3.71
C PRO A 357 11.62 -35.51 -2.72
N GLU A 358 10.65 -35.67 -1.79
CA GLU A 358 10.63 -36.81 -0.86
C GLU A 358 10.19 -38.12 -1.54
N VAL A 359 9.44 -38.03 -2.65
CA VAL A 359 9.05 -39.18 -3.48
C VAL A 359 10.05 -39.40 -4.61
N ALA A 360 10.41 -38.34 -5.33
CA ALA A 360 11.43 -38.41 -6.36
C ALA A 360 12.20 -37.09 -6.49
N THR A 361 13.52 -37.12 -6.41
CA THR A 361 14.39 -35.97 -6.70
C THR A 361 14.82 -35.99 -8.16
N VAL A 362 15.14 -34.83 -8.73
CA VAL A 362 15.79 -34.69 -10.03
C VAL A 362 16.99 -33.75 -9.90
N ASP A 363 18.11 -34.08 -10.54
CA ASP A 363 19.27 -33.18 -10.61
C ASP A 363 19.29 -32.35 -11.91
N ALA A 364 20.29 -31.48 -12.06
CA ALA A 364 20.42 -30.59 -13.23
C ALA A 364 20.60 -31.34 -14.56
N THR A 365 20.96 -32.64 -14.54
CA THR A 365 21.13 -33.47 -15.74
C THR A 365 19.87 -34.23 -16.14
N GLY A 366 18.77 -34.09 -15.37
CA GLY A 366 17.53 -34.85 -15.58
C GLY A 366 17.56 -36.27 -14.98
N LYS A 367 18.56 -36.59 -14.13
CA LYS A 367 18.59 -37.87 -13.42
C LYS A 367 17.61 -37.83 -12.25
N VAL A 368 16.64 -38.72 -12.29
CA VAL A 368 15.58 -38.87 -11.30
C VAL A 368 15.89 -40.03 -10.36
N THR A 369 15.82 -39.80 -9.05
CA THR A 369 15.99 -40.82 -8.00
C THR A 369 14.68 -41.00 -7.25
N ALA A 370 14.18 -42.23 -7.18
CA ALA A 370 13.03 -42.57 -6.35
C ALA A 370 13.44 -42.62 -4.87
N VAL A 371 12.91 -41.70 -4.07
CA VAL A 371 13.26 -41.52 -2.65
C VAL A 371 12.21 -42.14 -1.73
N GLY A 372 10.92 -42.03 -2.06
CA GLY A 372 9.81 -42.41 -1.19
C GLY A 372 8.62 -42.95 -1.97
N ILE A 373 7.77 -43.75 -1.31
CA ILE A 373 6.55 -44.30 -1.91
C ILE A 373 5.57 -43.15 -2.19
N GLY A 374 4.95 -43.14 -3.37
CA GLY A 374 3.97 -42.13 -3.74
C GLY A 374 4.09 -41.70 -5.20
N LYS A 375 3.61 -40.49 -5.50
CA LYS A 375 3.67 -39.88 -6.82
C LYS A 375 4.39 -38.53 -6.74
N ALA A 376 5.23 -38.25 -7.72
CA ALA A 376 5.86 -36.95 -7.92
C ALA A 376 5.82 -36.61 -9.41
N THR A 377 5.69 -35.34 -9.75
CA THR A 377 5.81 -34.86 -11.12
C THR A 377 7.16 -34.16 -11.26
N ILE A 378 7.97 -34.64 -12.21
CA ILE A 378 9.22 -33.99 -12.59
C ILE A 378 8.93 -33.05 -13.77
N THR A 379 9.28 -31.78 -13.63
CA THR A 379 9.03 -30.73 -14.63
C THR A 379 10.35 -30.20 -15.18
N ALA A 380 10.52 -30.26 -16.50
CA ALA A 380 11.53 -29.53 -17.24
C ALA A 380 10.94 -28.20 -17.73
N THR A 381 11.57 -27.07 -17.40
CA THR A 381 11.15 -25.72 -17.79
C THR A 381 12.25 -25.08 -18.62
N ALA A 382 11.93 -24.42 -19.73
CA ALA A 382 12.91 -23.66 -20.49
C ALA A 382 13.44 -22.50 -19.64
N GLU A 383 14.77 -22.33 -19.59
CA GLU A 383 15.42 -21.27 -18.81
C GLU A 383 15.32 -19.89 -19.50
N ASP A 384 14.97 -19.88 -20.78
CA ASP A 384 14.91 -18.71 -21.67
C ASP A 384 13.76 -17.74 -21.40
N ARG A 385 13.08 -17.85 -20.25
CA ARG A 385 11.88 -17.09 -19.85
C ARG A 385 10.66 -17.23 -20.79
N SER A 386 10.63 -18.18 -21.73
CA SER A 386 9.45 -18.45 -22.57
C SER A 386 8.25 -19.05 -21.80
N GLY A 387 8.50 -19.59 -20.61
CA GLY A 387 7.50 -20.29 -19.80
C GLY A 387 7.16 -21.71 -20.29
N VAL A 388 7.81 -22.21 -21.34
CA VAL A 388 7.56 -23.55 -21.90
C VAL A 388 8.00 -24.64 -20.92
N LYS A 389 7.15 -25.65 -20.73
CA LYS A 389 7.35 -26.74 -19.77
C LYS A 389 6.97 -28.10 -20.36
N ALA A 390 7.58 -29.16 -19.82
CA ALA A 390 7.16 -30.53 -20.02
C ALA A 390 7.27 -31.32 -18.71
N THR A 391 6.40 -32.32 -18.54
CA THR A 391 6.27 -33.04 -17.27
C THR A 391 6.34 -34.55 -17.44
N CYS A 392 6.92 -35.23 -16.45
CA CYS A 392 6.92 -36.68 -16.34
C CYS A 392 6.40 -37.11 -14.96
N ASN A 393 5.45 -38.03 -14.92
CA ASN A 393 4.92 -38.56 -13.65
C ASN A 393 5.78 -39.73 -13.15
N ILE A 394 6.31 -39.62 -11.95
CA ILE A 394 7.05 -40.67 -11.25
C ILE A 394 6.14 -41.34 -10.24
N ILE A 395 6.02 -42.65 -10.34
CA ILE A 395 5.23 -43.49 -9.43
C ILE A 395 6.21 -44.42 -8.71
N VAL A 396 6.19 -44.38 -7.39
CA VAL A 396 6.97 -45.29 -6.54
C VAL A 396 5.97 -46.18 -5.81
N PRO A 397 5.67 -47.39 -6.30
CA PRO A 397 4.65 -48.25 -5.74
C PRO A 397 5.08 -48.86 -4.40
N SER A 398 4.13 -49.06 -3.48
CA SER A 398 4.36 -49.83 -2.27
C SER A 398 4.66 -51.28 -2.64
N GLN A 399 5.78 -51.83 -2.20
CA GLN A 399 6.01 -53.27 -2.37
C GLN A 399 5.05 -54.04 -1.46
N THR A 400 4.19 -54.87 -2.05
CA THR A 400 3.35 -55.82 -1.33
C THR A 400 4.21 -57.02 -0.89
N SER A 401 4.64 -57.06 0.37
CA SER A 401 5.18 -58.29 0.96
C SER A 401 4.03 -59.12 1.55
N THR A 402 3.78 -60.29 0.98
CA THR A 402 3.03 -61.37 1.63
C THR A 402 3.91 -62.00 2.70
N THR A 403 3.57 -61.94 4.00
CA THR A 403 3.74 -63.01 5.04
C THR A 403 3.44 -62.54 6.49
N PRO A 404 3.17 -63.46 7.44
CA PRO A 404 2.25 -63.29 8.58
C PRO A 404 2.85 -62.67 9.85
N THR A 405 1.92 -62.37 10.77
CA THR A 405 2.08 -61.81 12.12
C THR A 405 3.10 -62.54 13.02
N ASN A 406 3.99 -61.80 13.69
CA ASN A 406 4.08 -61.58 15.16
C ASN A 406 5.43 -60.86 15.52
N PRO A 407 5.70 -60.44 16.76
CA PRO A 407 5.77 -59.05 17.21
C PRO A 407 7.22 -58.65 17.61
N ASN A 408 7.40 -57.43 18.10
CA ASN A 408 8.66 -56.87 18.64
C ASN A 408 9.67 -56.29 17.64
N ILE A 409 9.40 -55.07 17.16
CA ILE A 409 10.41 -54.00 17.09
C ILE A 409 9.72 -52.68 17.52
N PRO A 410 10.33 -51.85 18.39
CA PRO A 410 9.67 -50.68 18.98
C PRO A 410 9.51 -49.54 17.98
N SER A 411 8.31 -48.97 17.91
CA SER A 411 8.01 -47.71 17.24
C SER A 411 8.75 -46.55 17.93
N THR A 412 9.35 -45.67 17.13
CA THR A 412 9.74 -44.32 17.55
C THR A 412 8.52 -43.61 18.20
N PRO A 413 8.70 -42.88 19.30
CA PRO A 413 7.58 -42.39 20.11
C PRO A 413 6.77 -41.35 19.34
N GLN A 414 5.59 -41.75 18.89
CA GLN A 414 4.53 -40.82 18.52
C GLN A 414 4.04 -40.15 19.79
N LEU A 415 4.29 -38.84 19.95
CA LEU A 415 3.72 -38.05 21.04
C LEU A 415 2.20 -38.05 20.89
N THR A 416 1.53 -38.87 21.70
CA THR A 416 0.07 -38.85 21.81
C THR A 416 -0.32 -37.64 22.66
N SER A 417 -1.25 -36.84 22.13
CA SER A 417 -1.84 -35.72 22.87
C SER A 417 -2.51 -36.25 24.14
N PRO A 418 -2.23 -35.69 25.34
CA PRO A 418 -2.85 -36.12 26.60
C PRO A 418 -4.39 -35.95 26.60
N SER A 419 -4.94 -35.24 25.62
CA SER A 419 -6.35 -34.84 25.55
C SER A 419 -7.23 -35.66 24.61
N GLY A 420 -6.66 -36.53 23.77
CA GLY A 420 -7.40 -37.25 22.71
C GLY A 420 -7.82 -36.38 21.51
N ILE A 421 -7.42 -35.11 21.47
CA ILE A 421 -7.62 -34.18 20.36
C ILE A 421 -6.32 -34.05 19.56
N ASN A 422 -6.42 -34.14 18.24
CA ASN A 422 -5.31 -33.91 17.33
C ASN A 422 -5.47 -32.60 16.58
N VAL A 423 -4.40 -31.82 16.51
CA VAL A 423 -4.26 -30.73 15.55
C VAL A 423 -3.32 -31.16 14.44
N TYR A 424 -3.77 -30.97 13.21
CA TYR A 424 -3.04 -31.24 11.97
C TYR A 424 -2.82 -29.93 11.23
N TYR A 425 -1.64 -29.73 10.67
CA TYR A 425 -1.32 -28.51 9.95
C TYR A 425 -0.25 -28.73 8.88
N ARG A 426 -0.34 -27.91 7.84
CA ARG A 426 0.60 -27.87 6.73
C ARG A 426 0.86 -26.43 6.33
N THR A 427 2.03 -26.18 5.77
CA THR A 427 2.42 -24.86 5.30
C THR A 427 2.83 -24.90 3.83
N HIS A 428 2.61 -23.79 3.13
CA HIS A 428 3.20 -23.53 1.81
C HIS A 428 4.54 -22.84 2.03
N ILE A 429 5.62 -23.48 1.58
CA ILE A 429 6.99 -23.02 1.76
C ILE A 429 7.49 -22.53 0.41
N GLN A 430 8.06 -21.32 0.35
CA GLN A 430 8.64 -20.78 -0.87
C GLN A 430 9.55 -21.80 -1.55
N THR A 431 9.41 -21.93 -2.87
CA THR A 431 10.14 -22.89 -3.74
C THR A 431 9.90 -24.38 -3.46
N TYR A 432 9.27 -24.78 -2.34
CA TYR A 432 8.95 -26.19 -2.04
C TYR A 432 7.46 -26.52 -2.18
N GLY A 433 6.60 -25.51 -2.15
CA GLY A 433 5.16 -25.70 -2.23
C GLY A 433 4.55 -26.15 -0.91
N TRP A 434 3.36 -26.75 -1.00
CA TRP A 434 2.61 -27.25 0.15
C TRP A 434 3.20 -28.56 0.70
N GLU A 435 3.36 -28.62 2.03
CA GLU A 435 3.57 -29.89 2.72
C GLU A 435 2.26 -30.72 2.78
N GLY A 436 2.37 -32.04 2.62
CA GLY A 436 1.22 -32.97 2.66
C GLY A 436 0.19 -32.75 1.54
N VAL A 437 -0.92 -33.49 1.57
CA VAL A 437 -1.98 -33.44 0.55
C VAL A 437 -3.22 -32.74 1.12
N LYS A 438 -3.76 -31.76 0.39
CA LYS A 438 -4.95 -31.00 0.83
C LYS A 438 -6.13 -31.97 0.96
N GLY A 439 -6.80 -31.97 2.11
CA GLY A 439 -7.93 -32.86 2.41
C GLY A 439 -7.54 -34.27 2.88
N ASP A 440 -6.25 -34.55 3.10
CA ASP A 440 -5.78 -35.77 3.76
C ASP A 440 -4.87 -35.40 4.94
N GLU A 441 -5.48 -35.13 6.10
CA GLU A 441 -4.79 -34.68 7.31
C GLU A 441 -3.79 -35.71 7.84
N SER A 442 -3.90 -36.99 7.45
CA SER A 442 -2.95 -38.02 7.85
C SER A 442 -1.54 -37.77 7.32
N THR A 443 -1.43 -36.98 6.25
CA THR A 443 -0.17 -36.56 5.62
C THR A 443 0.38 -35.24 6.16
N TRP A 444 -0.38 -34.56 7.03
CA TRP A 444 -0.01 -33.27 7.60
C TRP A 444 0.84 -33.46 8.86
N ARG A 445 1.48 -32.39 9.31
CA ARG A 445 2.19 -32.41 10.60
C ARG A 445 1.15 -32.40 11.72
N ALA A 446 1.38 -33.21 12.74
CA ALA A 446 0.47 -33.33 13.87
C ALA A 446 1.14 -32.82 15.16
N ASN A 447 0.34 -32.28 16.09
CA ASN A 447 0.67 -32.09 17.51
C ASN A 447 2.15 -31.82 17.84
N GLY A 448 2.61 -30.61 17.57
CA GLY A 448 3.94 -30.15 17.98
C GLY A 448 5.07 -30.55 17.02
N ASN A 449 4.81 -31.33 15.97
CA ASN A 449 5.78 -31.53 14.90
C ASN A 449 5.95 -30.25 14.06
N MET A 450 7.18 -29.91 13.67
CA MET A 450 7.43 -28.73 12.85
C MET A 450 6.82 -28.90 11.45
N SER A 451 6.04 -27.90 11.02
CA SER A 451 5.69 -27.65 9.61
C SER A 451 6.47 -26.44 9.13
N GLY A 452 7.05 -26.51 7.94
CA GLY A 452 7.98 -25.50 7.41
C GLY A 452 9.45 -25.93 7.47
N THR A 453 10.34 -24.93 7.52
CA THR A 453 11.79 -25.10 7.65
C THR A 453 12.37 -24.30 8.81
N SER A 454 13.57 -24.66 9.23
CA SER A 454 14.35 -23.91 10.22
C SER A 454 15.75 -23.66 9.65
N GLY A 455 16.14 -22.39 9.47
CA GLY A 455 17.50 -22.03 9.06
C GLY A 455 17.87 -22.30 7.58
N LYS A 456 16.91 -22.69 6.74
CA LYS A 456 17.11 -22.92 5.29
C LYS A 456 16.84 -21.69 4.42
N SER A 457 16.59 -20.55 5.04
CA SER A 457 16.23 -19.29 4.39
C SER A 457 15.00 -19.33 3.46
N LYS A 458 14.03 -20.20 3.76
CA LYS A 458 12.76 -20.30 3.01
C LYS A 458 11.60 -19.78 3.86
N ARG A 459 10.76 -18.94 3.25
CA ARG A 459 9.59 -18.33 3.93
C ARG A 459 8.35 -19.20 3.82
N LEU A 460 7.46 -19.07 4.79
CA LEU A 460 6.08 -19.53 4.68
C LEU A 460 5.24 -18.50 3.91
N GLU A 461 4.33 -18.98 3.09
CA GLU A 461 3.43 -18.16 2.26
C GLU A 461 1.96 -18.43 2.60
N GLY A 462 1.61 -19.67 2.98
CA GLY A 462 0.26 -20.06 3.37
C GLY A 462 0.23 -21.17 4.43
N ILE A 463 -0.90 -21.34 5.11
CA ILE A 463 -1.12 -22.38 6.12
C ILE A 463 -2.55 -22.95 6.08
N ASN A 464 -2.68 -24.25 6.32
CA ASN A 464 -3.94 -24.91 6.69
C ASN A 464 -3.80 -25.54 8.08
N ILE A 465 -4.84 -25.42 8.91
CA ILE A 465 -4.91 -26.01 10.25
C ILE A 465 -6.27 -26.66 10.42
N VAL A 466 -6.27 -27.93 10.83
CA VAL A 466 -7.45 -28.70 11.18
C VAL A 466 -7.31 -29.20 12.61
N VAL A 467 -8.35 -29.01 13.41
CA VAL A 467 -8.49 -29.66 14.72
C VAL A 467 -9.57 -30.73 14.57
N ASN A 468 -9.19 -32.00 14.79
CA ASN A 468 -10.09 -33.16 14.71
C ASN A 468 -10.05 -33.97 16.01
N PRO A 469 -11.21 -34.39 16.57
CA PRO A 469 -11.25 -35.39 17.63
C PRO A 469 -10.91 -36.77 17.09
N LYS A 470 -10.20 -37.60 17.87
CA LYS A 470 -10.00 -39.02 17.52
C LYS A 470 -11.35 -39.74 17.49
N THR A 471 -11.64 -40.49 16.43
CA THR A 471 -12.84 -41.33 16.27
C THR A 471 -12.80 -42.53 17.22
N THR A 472 -13.08 -42.29 18.50
CA THR A 472 -13.45 -43.33 19.47
C THR A 472 -14.39 -42.75 20.51
N GLY A 473 -15.70 -42.83 20.25
CA GLY A 473 -16.74 -42.93 21.30
C GLY A 473 -17.13 -41.71 22.13
N SER A 474 -16.65 -40.49 21.85
CA SER A 474 -17.18 -39.26 22.49
C SER A 474 -17.13 -38.09 21.51
N TYR A 475 -18.29 -37.46 21.27
CA TYR A 475 -18.43 -36.32 20.37
C TYR A 475 -17.90 -35.07 21.08
N VAL A 476 -16.75 -34.54 20.64
CA VAL A 476 -16.22 -33.25 21.08
C VAL A 476 -16.42 -32.27 19.92
N ASP A 477 -17.11 -31.16 20.18
CA ASP A 477 -17.36 -30.11 19.19
C ASP A 477 -16.31 -29.01 19.30
N LEU A 478 -15.21 -29.23 18.59
CA LEU A 478 -14.04 -28.36 18.60
C LEU A 478 -13.55 -28.12 17.16
N GLY A 479 -13.36 -26.86 16.83
CA GLY A 479 -12.74 -26.42 15.58
C GLY A 479 -11.63 -25.40 15.84
N VAL A 480 -11.14 -24.79 14.77
CA VAL A 480 -10.16 -23.70 14.85
C VAL A 480 -10.52 -22.59 13.89
N GLN A 481 -10.11 -21.38 14.25
CA GLN A 481 -9.96 -20.28 13.30
C GLN A 481 -8.57 -19.65 13.46
N TYR A 482 -8.03 -19.14 12.37
CA TYR A 482 -6.69 -18.54 12.34
C TYR A 482 -6.59 -17.44 11.31
N THR A 483 -5.67 -16.51 11.56
CA THR A 483 -5.31 -15.43 10.64
C THR A 483 -3.79 -15.27 10.64
N THR A 484 -3.25 -14.88 9.50
CA THR A 484 -1.83 -14.62 9.28
C THR A 484 -1.62 -13.15 8.93
N HIS A 485 -0.49 -12.61 9.36
CA HIS A 485 0.00 -11.31 8.92
C HIS A 485 0.89 -11.52 7.70
N CYS A 486 0.42 -11.12 6.52
CA CYS A 486 1.14 -11.25 5.27
C CYS A 486 1.84 -9.94 4.92
N GLN A 487 3.02 -10.03 4.30
CA GLN A 487 3.73 -8.88 3.76
C GLN A 487 2.83 -8.04 2.85
N SER A 488 2.87 -6.72 3.03
CA SER A 488 2.08 -5.72 2.29
C SER A 488 0.56 -5.77 2.52
N TYR A 489 -0.01 -6.88 2.97
CA TYR A 489 -1.45 -7.01 3.26
C TYR A 489 -1.81 -6.89 4.74
N GLY A 490 -0.84 -7.05 5.64
CA GLY A 490 -1.10 -7.07 7.07
C GLY A 490 -1.89 -8.30 7.48
N TRP A 491 -2.71 -8.19 8.55
CA TRP A 491 -3.54 -9.30 9.02
C TRP A 491 -4.68 -9.58 8.04
N LEU A 492 -4.70 -10.80 7.49
CA LEU A 492 -5.77 -11.28 6.63
C LEU A 492 -7.06 -11.56 7.43
N PRO A 493 -8.23 -11.72 6.77
CA PRO A 493 -9.43 -12.23 7.42
C PRO A 493 -9.18 -13.58 8.13
N TRP A 494 -10.02 -13.91 9.11
CA TRP A 494 -9.95 -15.21 9.79
C TRP A 494 -10.42 -16.33 8.85
N SER A 495 -9.61 -17.37 8.71
CA SER A 495 -9.98 -18.63 8.05
C SER A 495 -10.46 -19.64 9.08
N ALA A 496 -11.44 -20.45 8.69
CA ALA A 496 -12.00 -21.52 9.50
C ALA A 496 -11.18 -22.83 9.38
N ASN A 497 -11.62 -23.86 10.10
CA ASN A 497 -11.00 -25.19 10.15
C ASN A 497 -10.74 -25.75 8.74
N GLY A 498 -9.46 -25.98 8.39
CA GLY A 498 -9.03 -26.51 7.10
C GLY A 498 -8.88 -25.49 5.98
N GLU A 499 -9.42 -24.27 6.11
CA GLU A 499 -9.37 -23.25 5.07
C GLU A 499 -7.98 -22.63 4.92
N MET A 500 -7.55 -22.27 3.71
CA MET A 500 -6.23 -21.66 3.56
C MET A 500 -6.20 -20.26 4.20
N ASN A 501 -5.09 -19.90 4.85
CA ASN A 501 -4.81 -18.51 5.24
C ASN A 501 -3.37 -18.14 4.85
N GLY A 502 -3.19 -16.99 4.19
CA GLY A 502 -1.95 -16.58 3.55
C GLY A 502 -2.11 -16.41 2.04
N THR A 503 -1.01 -16.39 1.30
CA THR A 503 -0.94 -16.21 -0.16
C THR A 503 -0.30 -17.42 -0.83
N GLU A 504 -0.70 -17.75 -2.06
CA GLU A 504 -0.09 -18.80 -2.89
C GLU A 504 0.23 -18.20 -4.26
N GLY A 505 1.49 -18.29 -4.70
CA GLY A 505 1.93 -17.78 -5.99
C GLY A 505 2.23 -16.27 -6.06
N GLU A 506 1.88 -15.48 -5.05
CA GLU A 506 2.04 -14.01 -5.05
C GLU A 506 3.39 -13.53 -4.47
N SER A 507 4.30 -14.44 -4.15
CA SER A 507 5.61 -14.15 -3.54
C SER A 507 5.59 -13.37 -2.21
N LYS A 508 4.43 -13.24 -1.55
CA LYS A 508 4.31 -12.56 -0.25
C LYS A 508 4.56 -13.56 0.90
N ARG A 509 5.26 -13.08 1.93
CA ARG A 509 5.68 -13.90 3.09
C ARG A 509 4.74 -13.71 4.28
N LEU A 510 4.53 -14.77 5.05
CA LEU A 510 3.93 -14.67 6.37
C LEU A 510 4.94 -14.11 7.37
N GLU A 511 4.49 -13.19 8.23
CA GLU A 511 5.31 -12.55 9.26
C GLU A 511 4.83 -12.90 10.67
N ALA A 512 3.53 -13.14 10.86
CA ALA A 512 2.93 -13.54 12.14
C ALA A 512 1.64 -14.35 11.96
N ILE A 513 1.18 -15.01 13.03
CA ILE A 513 -0.06 -15.81 13.05
C ILE A 513 -0.80 -15.68 14.39
N LYS A 514 -2.14 -15.78 14.34
CA LYS A 514 -3.02 -15.97 15.50
C LYS A 514 -3.91 -17.18 15.26
N ILE A 515 -4.11 -17.99 16.29
CA ILE A 515 -4.88 -19.23 16.21
C ILE A 515 -5.75 -19.32 17.47
N GLN A 516 -7.05 -19.56 17.33
CA GLN A 516 -7.96 -19.77 18.45
C GLN A 516 -8.97 -20.88 18.17
N LEU A 517 -9.36 -21.61 19.21
CA LEU A 517 -10.32 -22.69 19.11
C LEU A 517 -11.75 -22.14 18.93
N THR A 518 -12.57 -22.89 18.21
CA THR A 518 -13.99 -22.65 17.98
C THR A 518 -14.80 -23.90 18.36
N GLY A 519 -16.13 -23.83 18.27
CA GLY A 519 -17.03 -24.91 18.71
C GLY A 519 -17.48 -24.75 20.16
N THR A 520 -18.49 -25.53 20.56
CA THR A 520 -19.09 -25.46 21.91
C THR A 520 -18.15 -25.94 23.01
N ASP A 521 -17.14 -26.74 22.68
CA ASP A 521 -16.16 -27.24 23.64
C ASP A 521 -14.88 -26.38 23.74
N LYS A 522 -14.79 -25.25 23.02
CA LYS A 522 -13.57 -24.42 22.97
C LYS A 522 -13.04 -24.01 24.35
N ASP A 523 -13.92 -23.81 25.33
CA ASP A 523 -13.54 -23.34 26.67
C ASP A 523 -12.99 -24.46 27.57
N LYS A 524 -13.04 -25.71 27.12
CA LYS A 524 -12.48 -26.89 27.80
C LYS A 524 -11.04 -27.19 27.36
N TYR A 525 -10.54 -26.51 26.33
CA TYR A 525 -9.23 -26.76 25.73
C TYR A 525 -8.43 -25.45 25.55
N ASP A 526 -7.12 -25.61 25.42
CA ASP A 526 -6.20 -24.54 25.08
C ASP A 526 -5.41 -24.93 23.83
N ILE A 527 -5.22 -23.98 22.91
CA ILE A 527 -4.32 -24.13 21.76
C ILE A 527 -3.06 -23.31 21.98
N TYR A 528 -1.91 -23.97 21.87
CA TYR A 528 -0.58 -23.40 21.97
C TYR A 528 0.14 -23.48 20.62
N TYR A 529 0.85 -22.42 20.25
CA TYR A 529 1.63 -22.40 19.01
C TYR A 529 2.85 -21.50 19.12
N ARG A 530 3.90 -21.84 18.39
CA ARG A 530 5.10 -21.01 18.24
C ARG A 530 5.62 -21.09 16.82
N VAL A 531 6.44 -20.12 16.44
CA VAL A 531 6.98 -20.01 15.09
C VAL A 531 8.49 -19.83 15.10
N HIS A 532 9.15 -20.32 14.05
CA HIS A 532 10.53 -19.98 13.72
C HIS A 532 10.53 -18.75 12.83
N ALA A 533 11.12 -17.65 13.29
CA ALA A 533 11.20 -16.40 12.54
C ALA A 533 12.65 -16.14 12.08
N GLN A 534 12.79 -15.60 10.87
CA GLN A 534 14.08 -15.21 10.32
C GLN A 534 14.87 -14.35 11.32
N THR A 535 16.16 -14.64 11.48
CA THR A 535 17.11 -13.95 12.40
C THR A 535 16.85 -14.20 13.89
N TYR A 536 15.61 -14.49 14.30
CA TYR A 536 15.26 -14.66 15.72
C TYR A 536 15.22 -16.11 16.19
N GLY A 537 15.13 -17.07 15.26
CA GLY A 537 14.98 -18.48 15.59
C GLY A 537 13.58 -18.81 16.09
N TRP A 538 13.46 -19.88 16.87
CA TRP A 538 12.20 -20.27 17.51
C TRP A 538 11.79 -19.28 18.60
N LEU A 539 10.64 -18.65 18.43
CA LEU A 539 10.04 -17.77 19.42
C LEU A 539 9.33 -18.58 20.53
N GLY A 540 8.86 -17.89 21.56
CA GLY A 540 8.09 -18.47 22.66
C GLY A 540 6.72 -19.00 22.21
N TRP A 541 6.03 -19.70 23.11
CA TRP A 541 4.69 -20.24 22.86
C TRP A 541 3.61 -19.16 23.09
N ALA A 542 2.81 -18.88 22.06
CA ALA A 542 1.56 -18.13 22.13
C ALA A 542 0.40 -19.08 22.45
N LYS A 543 -0.73 -18.51 22.88
CA LYS A 543 -1.92 -19.24 23.33
C LYS A 543 -3.21 -18.50 22.93
N ASN A 544 -4.24 -19.25 22.51
CA ASN A 544 -5.64 -18.80 22.37
C ASN A 544 -5.82 -17.39 21.77
N GLY A 545 -5.34 -17.19 20.54
CA GLY A 545 -5.49 -15.95 19.79
C GLY A 545 -4.40 -14.90 20.02
N ALA A 546 -3.47 -15.13 20.96
CA ALA A 546 -2.29 -14.27 21.12
C ALA A 546 -1.37 -14.35 19.89
N PRO A 547 -0.78 -13.26 19.38
CA PRO A 547 0.06 -13.33 18.19
C PRO A 547 1.34 -14.15 18.45
N ALA A 548 1.80 -14.87 17.41
CA ALA A 548 3.13 -15.47 17.33
C ALA A 548 3.84 -14.99 16.05
N GLY A 549 5.12 -14.65 16.11
CA GLY A 549 5.91 -14.18 14.95
C GLY A 549 6.51 -12.80 15.10
N THR A 550 6.60 -12.04 14.01
CA THR A 550 7.15 -10.68 14.01
C THR A 550 6.24 -9.70 13.30
N ALA A 551 6.34 -8.42 13.65
CA ALA A 551 5.66 -7.34 12.92
C ALA A 551 6.57 -6.12 12.79
N GLY A 552 6.54 -5.45 11.63
CA GLY A 552 7.29 -4.21 11.38
C GLY A 552 8.80 -4.38 11.21
N TYR A 553 9.34 -5.59 11.32
CA TYR A 553 10.76 -5.90 11.06
C TYR A 553 11.02 -6.53 9.69
N ALA A 554 9.98 -6.74 8.88
CA ALA A 554 10.06 -7.43 7.59
C ALA A 554 10.68 -8.85 7.69
N LYS A 555 10.49 -9.55 8.81
CA LYS A 555 11.05 -10.90 9.02
C LYS A 555 10.00 -11.97 8.74
N ARG A 556 10.34 -12.91 7.87
CA ARG A 556 9.45 -14.01 7.51
C ARG A 556 9.35 -15.06 8.62
N LEU A 557 8.23 -15.77 8.64
CA LEU A 557 8.12 -17.07 9.28
C LEU A 557 8.75 -18.12 8.39
N GLU A 558 9.44 -19.08 8.99
CA GLU A 558 10.06 -20.21 8.31
C GLU A 558 9.45 -21.53 8.73
N GLY A 559 8.94 -21.65 9.97
CA GLY A 559 8.27 -22.87 10.47
C GLY A 559 7.33 -22.61 11.65
N ILE A 560 6.49 -23.58 11.98
CA ILE A 560 5.46 -23.51 13.03
C ILE A 560 5.30 -24.84 13.78
N GLN A 561 4.99 -24.77 15.07
CA GLN A 561 4.53 -25.89 15.90
C GLN A 561 3.21 -25.52 16.58
N ILE A 562 2.24 -26.45 16.60
CA ILE A 562 0.91 -26.25 17.18
C ILE A 562 0.52 -27.46 18.03
N VAL A 563 -0.02 -27.24 19.22
CA VAL A 563 -0.47 -28.27 20.15
C VAL A 563 -1.82 -27.87 20.77
N VAL A 564 -2.73 -28.82 20.93
CA VAL A 564 -3.98 -28.65 21.68
C VAL A 564 -3.95 -29.51 22.93
N VAL A 565 -4.32 -28.92 24.08
CA VAL A 565 -4.38 -29.61 25.38
C VAL A 565 -5.71 -29.31 26.08
N LYS A 566 -6.12 -30.14 27.05
CA LYS A 566 -7.23 -29.74 27.92
C LYS A 566 -6.81 -28.54 28.76
N LYS A 567 -7.76 -27.66 29.03
CA LYS A 567 -7.51 -26.44 29.78
C LYS A 567 -7.01 -26.77 31.17
N GLY A 568 -5.86 -26.20 31.53
CA GLY A 568 -5.17 -26.49 32.80
C GLY A 568 -4.11 -27.60 32.73
N GLU A 569 -4.02 -28.36 31.62
CA GLU A 569 -2.93 -29.32 31.42
C GLU A 569 -1.65 -28.65 30.90
N SER A 570 -0.51 -29.18 31.33
CA SER A 570 0.82 -28.83 30.80
C SER A 570 1.21 -29.74 29.64
N PHE A 571 2.02 -29.23 28.71
CA PHE A 571 2.65 -30.03 27.64
C PHE A 571 4.17 -29.85 27.62
N ASN A 572 4.85 -30.78 26.94
CA ASN A 572 6.29 -30.67 26.73
C ASN A 572 6.61 -29.47 25.82
N GLN A 573 7.24 -28.42 26.36
CA GLN A 573 7.60 -27.23 25.59
C GLN A 573 8.86 -27.40 24.72
N LYS A 574 9.59 -28.53 24.85
CA LYS A 574 10.70 -28.95 23.98
C LYS A 574 10.25 -30.01 22.98
N MET A 575 9.17 -29.74 22.25
CA MET A 575 8.71 -30.62 21.16
C MET A 575 9.82 -30.77 20.10
N GLU A 576 10.07 -32.01 19.68
CA GLU A 576 11.17 -32.40 18.76
C GLU A 576 12.58 -31.97 19.24
N GLY A 577 12.78 -31.79 20.54
CA GLY A 577 14.05 -31.30 21.10
C GLY A 577 14.34 -29.83 20.80
N ILE A 578 13.40 -29.11 20.17
CA ILE A 578 13.55 -27.71 19.80
C ILE A 578 13.33 -26.82 21.03
N THR A 579 14.32 -26.00 21.35
CA THR A 579 14.24 -24.98 22.41
C THR A 579 13.98 -23.61 21.78
N SER A 580 13.08 -22.83 22.37
CA SER A 580 12.84 -21.46 21.93
C SER A 580 14.08 -20.61 22.21
N ALA A 581 14.56 -19.89 21.19
CA ALA A 581 15.63 -18.92 21.29
C ALA A 581 15.19 -17.65 22.05
N LYS A 582 13.88 -17.39 22.10
CA LYS A 582 13.26 -16.30 22.87
C LYS A 582 12.10 -16.80 23.70
N THR A 583 11.87 -16.16 24.85
CA THR A 583 10.70 -16.43 25.71
C THR A 583 9.43 -15.82 25.15
N GLU A 584 9.55 -14.73 24.40
CA GLU A 584 8.44 -14.01 23.78
C GLU A 584 7.98 -14.73 22.52
N ALA A 585 6.67 -14.95 22.40
CA ALA A 585 6.08 -15.57 21.21
C ALA A 585 6.00 -14.62 20.00
N PHE A 586 6.06 -13.30 20.25
CA PHE A 586 5.89 -12.26 19.24
C PHE A 586 6.88 -11.11 19.44
N VAL A 587 7.55 -10.71 18.36
CA VAL A 587 8.59 -9.67 18.37
C VAL A 587 8.25 -8.60 17.34
N ALA A 588 7.77 -7.44 17.78
CA ALA A 588 7.40 -6.32 16.91
C ALA A 588 8.39 -5.15 17.00
N LYS A 589 8.63 -4.47 15.87
CA LYS A 589 9.48 -3.27 15.82
C LYS A 589 8.90 -2.23 16.75
N ALA A 590 9.70 -1.83 17.74
CA ALA A 590 9.38 -0.66 18.54
C ALA A 590 9.16 0.49 17.55
N GLY A 591 7.94 1.01 17.50
CA GLY A 591 7.70 2.24 16.77
C GLY A 591 8.59 3.31 17.38
N ASN A 592 9.49 3.89 16.60
CA ASN A 592 10.03 5.19 16.95
C ASN A 592 8.82 6.13 17.03
N SER A 593 8.37 6.39 18.26
CA SER A 593 7.46 7.49 18.54
C SER A 593 8.28 8.76 18.47
N PRO A 594 7.98 9.71 17.56
CA PRO A 594 8.63 11.01 17.57
C PRO A 594 7.97 11.86 18.67
N ILE A 595 8.33 11.63 19.93
CA ILE A 595 8.26 12.66 20.97
C ILE A 595 9.55 12.58 21.79
N VAL A 596 10.21 13.72 21.89
CA VAL A 596 11.50 14.00 22.54
C VAL A 596 11.46 13.67 24.05
N ASN A 597 12.52 13.02 24.55
CA ASN A 597 12.90 12.89 25.98
C ASN A 597 12.08 11.99 26.94
N TYR A 598 11.72 10.76 26.56
CA TYR A 598 11.32 9.75 27.56
C TYR A 598 12.02 8.40 27.33
N PRO A 599 12.58 7.74 28.36
CA PRO A 599 13.24 6.45 28.20
C PRO A 599 12.23 5.38 27.80
N ALA A 600 12.68 4.51 26.89
CA ALA A 600 11.90 3.46 26.24
C ALA A 600 11.10 2.61 27.25
N THR A 601 9.77 2.61 27.11
CA THR A 601 8.93 1.61 27.77
C THR A 601 8.94 0.35 26.90
N SER A 602 9.47 -0.74 27.46
CA SER A 602 9.48 -2.08 26.90
C SER A 602 8.13 -2.49 26.29
N ASN A 603 8.15 -3.18 25.15
CA ASN A 603 7.00 -3.87 24.54
C ASN A 603 6.53 -5.10 25.35
N THR A 604 6.60 -5.02 26.67
CA THR A 604 5.70 -5.79 27.53
C THR A 604 4.31 -5.21 27.32
N ASN A 605 3.35 -6.04 26.90
CA ASN A 605 1.93 -5.72 26.99
C ASN A 605 1.71 -5.15 28.41
N PRO A 606 1.40 -3.86 28.59
CA PRO A 606 1.21 -3.35 29.95
C PRO A 606 -0.02 -4.07 30.49
N VAL A 607 0.18 -4.89 31.52
CA VAL A 607 -0.91 -5.29 32.41
C VAL A 607 -1.32 -4.00 33.11
N VAL A 608 -2.37 -3.37 32.60
CA VAL A 608 -2.99 -2.22 33.26
C VAL A 608 -3.82 -2.76 34.43
N PRO A 609 -3.72 -2.19 35.64
CA PRO A 609 -4.66 -2.47 36.71
C PRO A 609 -6.10 -2.29 36.19
N GLY A 610 -6.89 -3.37 36.18
CA GLY A 610 -8.25 -3.37 35.64
C GLY A 610 -8.45 -4.17 34.34
N ALA A 611 -7.44 -4.88 33.82
CA ALA A 611 -7.63 -5.84 32.72
C ALA A 611 -8.70 -6.91 33.02
N ASP A 612 -9.02 -7.18 34.29
CA ASP A 612 -10.10 -8.08 34.71
C ASP A 612 -11.50 -7.41 34.73
N THR A 613 -11.61 -6.17 34.23
CA THR A 613 -12.88 -5.42 34.11
C THR A 613 -13.22 -5.16 32.64
N VAL A 614 -14.52 -4.98 32.36
CA VAL A 614 -15.05 -4.69 31.01
C VAL A 614 -14.29 -3.50 30.40
N ASN A 615 -13.68 -3.69 29.23
CA ASN A 615 -12.90 -2.64 28.55
C ASN A 615 -13.09 -2.65 27.03
N VAL A 616 -12.73 -1.55 26.38
CA VAL A 616 -12.69 -1.45 24.92
C VAL A 616 -11.26 -1.65 24.41
N ALA A 617 -11.11 -2.48 23.39
CA ALA A 617 -9.89 -2.66 22.63
C ALA A 617 -10.08 -2.16 21.19
N TYR A 618 -9.09 -1.47 20.64
CA TYR A 618 -9.15 -0.95 19.27
C TYR A 618 -7.78 -0.83 18.63
N ARG A 619 -7.73 -0.84 17.30
CA ARG A 619 -6.53 -0.57 16.52
C ARG A 619 -6.89 0.10 15.21
N THR A 620 -5.95 0.81 14.62
CA THR A 620 -6.12 1.54 13.36
C THR A 620 -5.12 1.09 12.30
N HIS A 621 -5.55 1.05 11.04
CA HIS A 621 -4.68 0.97 9.87
C HIS A 621 -4.21 2.37 9.51
N VAL A 622 -2.90 2.59 9.48
CA VAL A 622 -2.27 3.89 9.22
C VAL A 622 -1.50 3.82 7.91
N GLN A 623 -1.65 4.84 7.06
CA GLN A 623 -0.88 4.97 5.80
C GLN A 623 0.60 4.71 6.03
N SER A 624 1.21 3.91 5.14
CA SER A 624 2.61 3.48 5.18
C SER A 624 3.01 2.61 6.38
N TYR A 625 2.20 2.49 7.43
CA TYR A 625 2.52 1.74 8.65
C TYR A 625 1.66 0.47 8.83
N GLY A 626 0.52 0.40 8.15
CA GLY A 626 -0.41 -0.71 8.26
C GLY A 626 -1.16 -0.73 9.60
N TRP A 627 -1.66 -1.91 9.98
CA TRP A 627 -2.37 -2.11 11.24
C TRP A 627 -1.45 -1.94 12.45
N GLN A 628 -1.77 -0.99 13.31
CA GLN A 628 -1.09 -0.80 14.59
C GLN A 628 -1.53 -1.83 15.65
N ALA A 629 -0.77 -1.92 16.73
CA ALA A 629 -1.09 -2.80 17.86
C ALA A 629 -2.41 -2.39 18.54
N TRP A 630 -3.10 -3.37 19.12
CA TRP A 630 -4.29 -3.12 19.93
C TRP A 630 -3.99 -2.16 21.08
N LYS A 631 -4.88 -1.19 21.23
CA LYS A 631 -4.93 -0.17 22.27
C LYS A 631 -6.16 -0.41 23.12
N TYR A 632 -6.05 -0.09 24.39
CA TYR A 632 -7.13 -0.25 25.36
C TYR A 632 -7.52 1.10 25.95
N ASN A 633 -8.75 1.18 26.48
CA ASN A 633 -9.33 2.33 27.20
C ASN A 633 -8.44 3.59 27.29
N GLY A 634 -8.59 4.45 26.28
CA GLY A 634 -8.05 5.79 26.17
C GLY A 634 -6.59 5.91 25.77
N GLN A 635 -5.93 4.81 25.39
CA GLN A 635 -4.64 4.87 24.70
C GLN A 635 -4.80 5.39 23.26
N MET A 636 -3.88 6.21 22.76
CA MET A 636 -3.95 6.64 21.36
C MET A 636 -3.67 5.47 20.40
N SER A 637 -4.55 5.28 19.41
CA SER A 637 -4.28 4.51 18.19
C SER A 637 -4.20 5.48 17.01
N GLY A 638 -3.21 5.33 16.15
CA GLY A 638 -2.88 6.21 15.02
C GLY A 638 -1.60 7.01 15.24
N THR A 639 -1.54 8.18 14.62
CA THR A 639 -0.50 9.20 14.75
C THR A 639 -1.13 10.55 15.11
N SER A 640 -0.31 11.53 15.47
CA SER A 640 -0.75 12.91 15.68
C SER A 640 0.36 13.82 15.15
N GLY A 641 0.05 14.65 14.16
CA GLY A 641 0.99 15.63 13.60
C GLY A 641 2.07 15.04 12.70
N GLN A 642 1.94 13.77 12.29
CA GLN A 642 2.90 13.10 11.39
C GLN A 642 2.42 13.03 9.94
N ALA A 643 1.31 13.71 9.63
CA ALA A 643 0.70 13.72 8.31
C ALA A 643 0.29 12.35 7.74
N LYS A 644 0.11 11.32 8.58
CA LYS A 644 -0.33 9.99 8.15
C LYS A 644 -1.82 9.77 8.40
N ARG A 645 -2.57 9.42 7.34
CA ARG A 645 -4.01 9.13 7.42
C ARG A 645 -4.29 7.79 8.10
N LEU A 646 -5.40 7.72 8.83
CA LEU A 646 -6.08 6.48 9.15
C LEU A 646 -6.84 6.02 7.92
N GLU A 647 -6.81 4.71 7.64
CA GLU A 647 -7.53 4.11 6.50
C GLU A 647 -8.61 3.13 6.98
N GLY A 648 -8.40 2.48 8.13
CA GLY A 648 -9.36 1.53 8.70
C GLY A 648 -9.23 1.39 10.21
N ILE A 649 -10.23 0.79 10.86
CA ILE A 649 -10.31 0.59 12.30
C ILE A 649 -11.01 -0.72 12.67
N ASN A 650 -10.51 -1.40 13.71
CA ASN A 650 -11.21 -2.48 14.42
C ASN A 650 -11.43 -2.04 15.86
N ILE A 651 -12.61 -2.33 16.42
CA ILE A 651 -12.99 -2.02 17.80
C ILE A 651 -13.77 -3.21 18.37
N GLU A 652 -13.42 -3.67 19.56
CA GLU A 652 -14.09 -4.78 20.22
C GLU A 652 -14.18 -4.55 21.73
N LEU A 653 -15.18 -5.17 22.37
CA LEU A 653 -15.26 -5.26 23.81
C LEU A 653 -14.46 -6.47 24.30
N ARG A 654 -13.75 -6.30 25.41
CA ARG A 654 -13.03 -7.38 26.11
C ARG A 654 -13.53 -7.48 27.54
N ASN A 655 -13.53 -8.71 28.06
CA ASN A 655 -13.92 -9.05 29.44
C ASN A 655 -15.34 -8.58 29.79
N GLN A 656 -16.23 -8.71 28.81
CA GLN A 656 -17.60 -8.25 28.88
C GLN A 656 -18.45 -9.08 29.86
N ALA A 657 -19.08 -8.41 30.81
CA ALA A 657 -19.92 -9.04 31.85
C ALA A 657 -21.43 -8.98 31.54
N TYR A 658 -21.84 -8.21 30.52
CA TYR A 658 -23.24 -7.93 30.18
C TYR A 658 -23.47 -8.21 28.70
N SER A 659 -24.69 -8.57 28.29
CA SER A 659 -25.00 -8.81 26.87
C SER A 659 -24.89 -7.53 26.02
N GLY A 660 -24.71 -7.64 24.70
CA GLY A 660 -24.61 -6.50 23.77
C GLY A 660 -23.29 -6.43 23.01
N ASP A 661 -23.16 -5.49 22.09
CA ASP A 661 -21.98 -5.34 21.23
C ASP A 661 -21.46 -3.88 21.25
N ILE A 662 -20.24 -3.68 20.77
CA ILE A 662 -19.80 -2.38 20.25
C ILE A 662 -19.99 -2.35 18.73
N VAL A 663 -20.69 -1.32 18.25
CA VAL A 663 -20.98 -1.09 16.84
C VAL A 663 -20.39 0.23 16.37
N TYR A 664 -19.88 0.29 15.14
CA TYR A 664 -19.22 1.49 14.61
C TYR A 664 -19.26 1.56 13.09
N THR A 665 -19.21 2.79 12.59
CA THR A 665 -19.14 3.08 11.16
C THR A 665 -18.21 4.26 10.93
N THR A 666 -17.60 4.30 9.76
CA THR A 666 -16.63 5.33 9.36
C THR A 666 -17.08 6.05 8.09
N HIS A 667 -16.79 7.35 8.02
CA HIS A 667 -16.87 8.14 6.80
C HIS A 667 -15.54 8.04 6.06
N VAL A 668 -15.56 7.44 4.87
CA VAL A 668 -14.38 7.22 4.03
C VAL A 668 -14.39 8.22 2.87
N GLN A 669 -13.22 8.74 2.52
CA GLN A 669 -13.05 9.59 1.33
C GLN A 669 -13.72 8.94 0.10
N LYS A 670 -14.47 9.73 -0.67
CA LYS A 670 -15.24 9.33 -1.87
C LYS A 670 -16.43 8.39 -1.60
N TYR A 671 -16.41 7.53 -0.58
CA TYR A 671 -17.51 6.59 -0.28
C TYR A 671 -18.56 7.13 0.71
N GLY A 672 -18.20 8.12 1.52
CA GLY A 672 -19.08 8.62 2.57
C GLY A 672 -19.19 7.66 3.75
N TRP A 673 -20.30 7.72 4.49
CA TRP A 673 -20.57 6.81 5.60
C TRP A 673 -20.85 5.39 5.11
N GLN A 674 -20.05 4.42 5.56
CA GLN A 674 -20.21 3.01 5.15
C GLN A 674 -21.44 2.31 5.76
N GLY A 675 -22.03 2.90 6.81
CA GLY A 675 -23.27 2.45 7.44
C GLY A 675 -24.23 3.62 7.57
N LYS A 676 -25.53 3.36 7.57
CA LYS A 676 -26.57 4.40 7.70
C LYS A 676 -26.56 4.94 9.12
N LEU A 677 -26.43 6.25 9.30
CA LEU A 677 -26.27 6.85 10.64
C LEU A 677 -27.51 6.66 11.52
N GLU A 678 -28.68 6.58 10.90
CA GLU A 678 -29.98 6.37 11.52
C GLU A 678 -30.27 4.89 11.85
N ASP A 679 -29.49 3.95 11.31
CA ASP A 679 -29.68 2.51 11.50
C ASP A 679 -28.37 1.81 11.87
N GLN A 680 -28.15 1.67 13.18
CA GLN A 680 -26.95 1.07 13.74
C GLN A 680 -26.81 -0.42 13.45
N SER A 681 -27.87 -1.11 12.98
CA SER A 681 -27.77 -2.51 12.58
C SER A 681 -26.92 -2.69 11.31
N THR A 682 -26.72 -1.61 10.55
CA THR A 682 -25.85 -1.58 9.36
C THR A 682 -24.38 -1.32 9.68
N TRP A 683 -24.06 -1.05 10.94
CA TRP A 683 -22.70 -0.73 11.39
C TRP A 683 -21.89 -2.01 11.62
N LYS A 684 -20.56 -1.88 11.55
CA LYS A 684 -19.63 -2.98 11.85
C LYS A 684 -19.64 -3.25 13.35
N LYS A 685 -19.50 -4.52 13.74
CA LYS A 685 -19.55 -4.93 15.16
C LYS A 685 -18.29 -5.68 15.60
N ASN A 686 -17.94 -5.55 16.87
CA ASN A 686 -16.95 -6.35 17.59
C ASN A 686 -15.80 -6.95 16.74
N GLY A 687 -14.80 -6.13 16.43
CA GLY A 687 -13.57 -6.56 15.77
C GLY A 687 -13.68 -6.63 14.25
N GLU A 688 -14.87 -6.49 13.66
CA GLU A 688 -15.03 -6.32 12.21
C GLU A 688 -14.31 -5.05 11.71
N MET A 689 -13.93 -5.00 10.44
CA MET A 689 -13.24 -3.82 9.93
C MET A 689 -14.25 -2.77 9.43
N SER A 690 -14.07 -1.52 9.86
CA SER A 690 -14.69 -0.33 9.27
C SER A 690 -13.59 0.52 8.64
N GLY A 691 -13.83 1.05 7.44
CA GLY A 691 -12.87 1.75 6.60
C GLY A 691 -12.41 0.94 5.39
N THR A 692 -11.20 1.21 4.93
CA THR A 692 -10.51 0.53 3.82
C THR A 692 -9.10 0.08 4.24
N SER A 693 -8.53 -0.90 3.54
CA SER A 693 -7.16 -1.37 3.77
C SER A 693 -6.58 -1.69 2.40
N GLY A 694 -5.49 -1.03 2.02
CA GLY A 694 -4.87 -1.20 0.70
C GLY A 694 -5.53 -0.43 -0.45
N GLU A 695 -6.59 0.35 -0.20
CA GLU A 695 -7.26 1.17 -1.23
C GLU A 695 -6.83 2.65 -1.22
N ALA A 696 -5.84 3.00 -0.39
CA ALA A 696 -5.33 4.36 -0.20
C ALA A 696 -6.40 5.42 0.19
N LYS A 697 -7.58 5.04 0.69
CA LYS A 697 -8.63 5.98 1.12
C LYS A 697 -8.51 6.33 2.60
N ARG A 698 -8.58 7.63 2.90
CA ARG A 698 -8.57 8.13 4.30
C ARG A 698 -9.94 7.98 4.97
N LEU A 699 -9.91 7.78 6.29
CA LEU A 699 -11.04 8.05 7.16
C LEU A 699 -11.13 9.56 7.41
N GLU A 700 -12.35 10.08 7.42
CA GLU A 700 -12.65 11.49 7.70
C GLU A 700 -13.48 11.66 8.98
N ALA A 701 -14.31 10.67 9.33
CA ALA A 701 -15.12 10.69 10.55
C ALA A 701 -15.47 9.27 11.02
N ILE A 702 -15.94 9.15 12.26
CA ILE A 702 -16.36 7.89 12.88
C ILE A 702 -17.55 8.08 13.82
N CYS A 703 -18.43 7.08 13.89
CA CYS A 703 -19.45 6.93 14.93
C CYS A 703 -19.26 5.58 15.63
N ILE A 704 -19.43 5.54 16.95
CA ILE A 704 -19.27 4.35 17.78
C ILE A 704 -20.39 4.31 18.82
N ASN A 705 -21.12 3.20 18.93
CA ASN A 705 -22.16 3.02 19.93
C ASN A 705 -22.09 1.63 20.59
N LEU A 706 -22.80 1.48 21.70
CA LEU A 706 -23.02 0.20 22.38
C LEU A 706 -24.45 -0.28 22.15
N THR A 707 -24.66 -1.59 22.16
CA THR A 707 -25.99 -2.23 22.09
C THR A 707 -26.25 -3.09 23.34
N GLY A 708 -27.47 -3.61 23.48
CA GLY A 708 -27.85 -4.52 24.57
C GLY A 708 -27.67 -3.96 25.98
N ASP A 709 -27.41 -4.86 26.94
CA ASP A 709 -27.17 -4.48 28.35
C ASP A 709 -25.91 -3.62 28.52
N MET A 710 -24.93 -3.75 27.63
CA MET A 710 -23.76 -2.87 27.59
C MET A 710 -24.15 -1.40 27.43
N ALA A 711 -25.12 -1.09 26.56
CA ALA A 711 -25.61 0.28 26.38
C ALA A 711 -26.38 0.81 27.60
N ALA A 712 -26.99 -0.08 28.38
CA ALA A 712 -27.70 0.25 29.62
C ALA A 712 -26.73 0.49 30.79
N LYS A 713 -25.57 -0.17 30.81
CA LYS A 713 -24.61 -0.14 31.93
C LYS A 713 -23.38 0.73 31.69
N TYR A 714 -23.08 1.08 30.45
CA TYR A 714 -21.92 1.87 30.08
C TYR A 714 -22.26 2.97 29.06
N ASP A 715 -21.39 3.97 29.02
CA ASP A 715 -21.28 4.94 27.94
C ASP A 715 -19.92 4.79 27.25
N ILE A 716 -19.89 5.02 25.94
CA ILE A 716 -18.65 5.02 25.13
C ILE A 716 -18.32 6.45 24.72
N TYR A 717 -17.12 6.90 25.07
CA TYR A 717 -16.58 8.20 24.67
C TYR A 717 -15.43 8.00 23.69
N TYR A 718 -15.37 8.84 22.65
CA TYR A 718 -14.27 8.80 21.68
C TYR A 718 -13.98 10.17 21.10
N ARG A 719 -12.73 10.39 20.70
CA ARG A 719 -12.29 11.59 19.99
C ARG A 719 -11.21 11.25 18.99
N VAL A 720 -11.03 12.13 18.01
CA VAL A 720 -10.09 11.93 16.92
C VAL A 720 -9.14 13.12 16.78
N HIS A 721 -7.94 12.85 16.28
CA HIS A 721 -7.03 13.85 15.77
C HIS A 721 -7.28 14.01 14.27
N ALA A 722 -7.66 15.20 13.83
CA ALA A 722 -7.92 15.49 12.42
C ALA A 722 -6.87 16.47 11.86
N GLN A 723 -6.47 16.24 10.61
CA GLN A 723 -5.53 17.11 9.89
C GLN A 723 -5.96 18.57 9.97
N SER A 724 -5.04 19.48 10.30
CA SER A 724 -5.26 20.93 10.46
C SER A 724 -6.15 21.35 11.64
N TYR A 725 -6.86 20.42 12.29
CA TYR A 725 -7.74 20.69 13.42
C TYR A 725 -7.18 20.22 14.76
N GLY A 726 -6.23 19.28 14.75
CA GLY A 726 -5.69 18.67 15.95
C GLY A 726 -6.67 17.72 16.64
N TRP A 727 -6.51 17.50 17.95
CA TRP A 727 -7.44 16.72 18.76
C TRP A 727 -8.78 17.45 18.94
N LEU A 728 -9.84 16.88 18.38
CA LEU A 728 -11.22 17.34 18.54
C LEU A 728 -11.78 16.96 19.92
N GLY A 729 -12.97 17.48 20.23
CA GLY A 729 -13.72 17.16 21.45
C GLY A 729 -14.16 15.70 21.51
N TRP A 730 -14.64 15.28 22.68
CA TRP A 730 -15.17 13.93 22.89
C TRP A 730 -16.61 13.79 22.38
N ALA A 731 -16.83 12.88 21.43
CA ALA A 731 -18.12 12.35 21.08
C ALA A 731 -18.55 11.24 22.06
N LYS A 732 -19.84 10.95 22.10
CA LYS A 732 -20.46 9.99 23.02
C LYS A 732 -21.56 9.21 22.30
N ASN A 733 -21.64 7.89 22.52
CA ASN A 733 -22.77 7.02 22.17
C ASN A 733 -23.42 7.30 20.80
N GLY A 734 -22.70 7.03 19.72
CA GLY A 734 -23.19 7.14 18.35
C GLY A 734 -23.08 8.55 17.74
N ALA A 735 -22.77 9.60 18.52
CA ALA A 735 -22.53 10.93 17.97
C ALA A 735 -21.28 10.97 17.06
N PRO A 736 -21.29 11.65 15.91
CA PRO A 736 -20.13 11.66 15.03
C PRO A 736 -18.91 12.32 15.68
N ALA A 737 -17.71 11.86 15.28
CA ALA A 737 -16.43 12.50 15.58
C ALA A 737 -15.59 12.62 14.29
N GLY A 738 -14.97 13.77 14.03
CA GLY A 738 -14.14 14.01 12.84
C GLY A 738 -14.59 15.18 11.96
N THR A 739 -14.28 15.11 10.66
CA THR A 739 -14.33 16.22 9.71
C THR A 739 -14.98 15.82 8.37
N ALA A 740 -16.13 15.14 8.42
CA ALA A 740 -16.78 14.64 7.20
C ALA A 740 -17.13 15.81 6.25
N GLY A 741 -16.79 15.66 4.97
CA GLY A 741 -17.10 16.65 3.93
C GLY A 741 -16.11 17.82 3.81
N TYR A 742 -15.11 17.92 4.68
CA TYR A 742 -14.02 18.90 4.59
C TYR A 742 -12.71 18.34 4.01
N ALA A 743 -12.75 17.11 3.52
CA ALA A 743 -11.59 16.41 2.94
C ALA A 743 -10.38 16.27 3.90
N LYS A 744 -10.56 16.46 5.21
CA LYS A 744 -9.48 16.31 6.19
C LYS A 744 -9.43 14.89 6.74
N ARG A 745 -8.24 14.29 6.72
CA ARG A 745 -7.98 12.94 7.25
C ARG A 745 -8.03 12.90 8.76
N LEU A 746 -8.48 11.78 9.31
CA LEU A 746 -8.16 11.38 10.66
C LEU A 746 -6.72 10.87 10.71
N GLU A 747 -5.99 11.21 11.76
CA GLU A 747 -4.61 10.74 11.99
C GLU A 747 -4.55 9.83 13.22
N GLY A 748 -5.40 10.05 14.23
CA GLY A 748 -5.42 9.26 15.46
C GLY A 748 -6.77 9.26 16.16
N ILE A 749 -6.97 8.34 17.10
CA ILE A 749 -8.20 8.12 17.86
C ILE A 749 -7.93 7.68 19.31
N GLN A 750 -8.77 8.13 20.23
CA GLN A 750 -8.89 7.62 21.59
C GLN A 750 -10.33 7.19 21.87
N ILE A 751 -10.50 6.05 22.53
CA ILE A 751 -11.82 5.49 22.89
C ILE A 751 -11.78 5.03 24.35
N VAL A 752 -12.77 5.45 25.13
CA VAL A 752 -12.88 5.16 26.57
C VAL A 752 -14.30 4.68 26.88
N LEU A 753 -14.38 3.50 27.50
CA LEU A 753 -15.61 2.97 28.07
C LEU A 753 -15.73 3.41 29.54
N VAL A 754 -16.87 3.98 29.91
CA VAL A 754 -17.16 4.43 31.29
C VAL A 754 -18.50 3.90 31.79
N PRO A 755 -18.72 3.74 33.10
CA PRO A 755 -20.04 3.38 33.62
C PRO A 755 -21.13 4.34 33.14
N LYS A 756 -22.37 3.87 33.03
CA LYS A 756 -23.49 4.68 32.53
C LYS A 756 -23.63 5.98 33.33
N GLY A 757 -23.70 7.10 32.62
CA GLY A 757 -23.77 8.43 33.24
C GLY A 757 -22.43 8.93 33.79
N GLY A 758 -21.33 8.20 33.54
CA GLY A 758 -19.97 8.62 33.87
C GLY A 758 -19.58 9.94 33.19
N ALA A 759 -18.70 10.69 33.85
CA ALA A 759 -18.25 11.99 33.37
C ALA A 759 -17.42 11.87 32.07
N ASN A 760 -17.41 12.96 31.29
CA ASN A 760 -16.54 13.10 30.13
C ASN A 760 -15.06 12.91 30.57
N PRO A 761 -14.26 12.08 29.87
CA PRO A 761 -12.87 11.79 30.27
C PRO A 761 -11.93 12.99 30.35
N GLY A 762 -12.24 14.12 29.69
CA GLY A 762 -11.43 15.35 29.76
C GLY A 762 -10.02 15.16 29.19
N ASN A 763 -9.00 15.51 29.98
CA ASN A 763 -7.60 15.16 29.69
C ASN A 763 -7.35 13.71 30.11
N TYR A 764 -7.08 12.84 29.15
CA TYR A 764 -6.89 11.42 29.37
C TYR A 764 -5.56 10.98 28.74
N GLN A 765 -4.67 10.43 29.60
CA GLN A 765 -3.29 10.04 29.25
C GLN A 765 -2.46 11.16 28.62
N GLY A 766 -2.64 12.41 29.07
CA GLY A 766 -1.83 13.56 28.64
C GLY A 766 -2.26 14.17 27.31
N ILE A 767 -3.28 13.62 26.64
CA ILE A 767 -3.85 14.19 25.42
C ILE A 767 -4.96 15.17 25.80
N THR A 768 -4.87 16.39 25.28
CA THR A 768 -5.87 17.45 25.49
C THR A 768 -6.49 17.83 24.15
N SER A 769 -7.82 17.96 24.12
CA SER A 769 -8.51 18.47 22.94
C SER A 769 -8.18 19.94 22.74
N VAL A 770 -7.80 20.32 21.53
CA VAL A 770 -7.55 21.72 21.15
C VAL A 770 -8.84 22.43 20.70
N ARG A 771 -9.91 21.66 20.47
CA ARG A 771 -11.27 22.14 20.19
C ARG A 771 -12.29 21.44 21.08
N THR A 772 -13.36 22.14 21.42
CA THR A 772 -14.47 21.58 22.21
C THR A 772 -15.43 20.75 21.36
N GLU A 773 -15.53 21.04 20.06
CA GLU A 773 -16.37 20.34 19.11
C GLU A 773 -15.76 18.98 18.75
N ALA A 774 -16.56 17.91 18.83
CA ALA A 774 -16.15 16.56 18.46
C ALA A 774 -16.22 16.31 16.95
N TYR A 775 -17.08 17.06 16.24
CA TYR A 775 -17.38 16.88 14.83
C TYR A 775 -17.56 18.22 14.12
N VAL A 776 -16.91 18.36 12.98
CA VAL A 776 -16.93 19.55 12.13
C VAL A 776 -17.50 19.12 10.78
N LYS A 777 -18.64 19.68 10.37
CA LYS A 777 -19.36 19.31 9.15
C LYS A 777 -19.56 20.52 8.24
N LYS A 778 -19.33 20.33 6.93
CA LYS A 778 -19.49 21.35 5.89
C LYS A 778 -20.96 21.74 5.69
#